data_AF-A0A971B9B1-F1
#
_entry.id   AF-A0A971B9B1-F1
#
_cell.length_a   1.000
_cell.length_b   1.000
_cell.length_c   1.000
_cell.angle_alpha   90.00
_cell.angle_beta   90.00
_cell.angle_gamma   90.00
#
_symmetry.space_group_name_H-M   'P 1'
#
loop_
_entity.id
_entity.type
_entity.pdbx_description
1 polymer ?
#
loop_
_entity_poly.entity_id
_entity_poly.type
_entity_poly.pdbx_seq_one_letter_code
_entity_poly.pdbx_strand_id
1 'polypeptide(L)'
;GLSPVTDTEYNPLAFGDEIKQRIDAFDAMIREVDRIESSIPAHRKDAFFQLVRYPVMGAALKSHNILLAQKARLFAQHNLPVANEYAHASAAAWNTIQSLTKHYNSGLMNGKWKGMMDFQPRKLPVFDRAPLPATVTQKKSTVSFWPENATKPQDEGDIVAPAFVKEAPRTFFVSLFSGTGDVLSPKVEGLPGWIKMETIDMGVDGETRLVFSADFDKLAGSLPASAQAVIKAGGNKTIRFEAVSFGQKAAAYEVNGIVALNAADYSSAKGTTVVEGLGHSGKAVNLLPATKGYNAKAPVLTYDVMTTSVGEAEVRVYVLPVRPMNGSDVRVAVSIDNGTPQELSFKTVGRSKQWMSDVLRNQAIVTLKHTFKTAGRHTITLYTPDKDIVVDQLAVDFQLERSSYLVPVQRALATQAIEATYDLVHVEAPFPMQPIRVYRFPAVDFNITAYGAQTGTEHINTSAIAQAIKACHEAGGGRVVVPAGEWWTGPIHFRSGVNLHLEEGAVLRFVDDPAAYLPAVMTSWEGMECFNYSPLVYAYECENIAITGKGTLQPRMNLWKTWFPRPAPHMEALKQLYTLASTNVPVNQRQMAVGANNLRPHLIHFNRCKNVLLDGFRIRESPFWTIHLYLCDGGVARNLNVRAHGHNNDGIDLEMTRHFLVEDCVFDQGDDAVVIKAGRNQDAWRLNTPCENIVVRNCTILKGHTLLGIGSEMSGGVRNVYMHDCAAPNNVLRFFFLKTNHRRGGFIENIYMENVQSGSTQRLLEIDTDVLYQWRDLVPTYETRITRIENIVLRNATCDSTDAVYELKGDARLPIRRVEISGINVGKVKEFVKSVKNATDVIENDLELTILPDTPTTGR
;
A
#
# COMPACT_ATOMS: atom_id res chain seq x y z
N GLY A 1 -25.53 -28.14 2.15
CA GLY A 1 -24.71 -29.17 2.80
C GLY A 1 -24.94 -30.55 2.21
N LEU A 2 -26.19 -31.03 2.22
CA LEU A 2 -26.56 -32.36 1.71
C LEU A 2 -26.65 -32.45 0.16
N SER A 3 -26.52 -31.33 -0.53
CA SER A 3 -26.46 -31.26 -1.99
C SER A 3 -25.05 -30.86 -2.41
N PRO A 4 -24.48 -31.48 -3.46
CA PRO A 4 -23.21 -31.06 -4.02
C PRO A 4 -23.33 -29.66 -4.61
N VAL A 5 -22.22 -28.92 -4.60
CA VAL A 5 -22.12 -27.66 -5.35
C VAL A 5 -21.70 -28.04 -6.76
N THR A 6 -22.63 -27.95 -7.70
CA THR A 6 -22.32 -28.06 -9.13
C THR A 6 -21.83 -26.70 -9.60
N ASP A 7 -22.73 -25.80 -9.99
CA ASP A 7 -22.39 -24.43 -10.41
C ASP A 7 -22.72 -23.41 -9.30
N THR A 8 -21.96 -22.33 -9.28
CA THR A 8 -22.15 -21.17 -8.39
C THR A 8 -22.77 -20.01 -9.17
N GLU A 9 -23.19 -18.96 -8.45
CA GLU A 9 -23.70 -17.74 -9.08
C GLU A 9 -22.59 -16.87 -9.71
N TYR A 10 -21.30 -17.17 -9.48
CA TYR A 10 -20.21 -16.45 -10.12
C TYR A 10 -20.27 -16.65 -11.63
N ASN A 11 -20.31 -15.55 -12.36
CA ASN A 11 -20.42 -15.58 -13.80
C ASN A 11 -19.02 -15.70 -14.46
N PRO A 12 -18.77 -16.70 -15.31
CA PRO A 12 -17.48 -16.89 -15.98
C PRO A 12 -17.23 -15.92 -17.15
N LEU A 13 -18.24 -15.16 -17.57
CA LEU A 13 -18.18 -14.35 -18.79
C LEU A 13 -18.79 -12.96 -18.66
N ALA A 14 -19.56 -12.67 -17.62
CA ALA A 14 -20.10 -11.34 -17.33
C ALA A 14 -19.21 -10.57 -16.34
N PHE A 15 -19.37 -9.25 -16.33
CA PHE A 15 -18.75 -8.35 -15.34
C PHE A 15 -17.23 -8.50 -15.20
N GLY A 16 -16.54 -8.72 -16.33
CA GLY A 16 -15.08 -8.93 -16.32
C GLY A 16 -14.64 -10.34 -15.87
N ASP A 17 -15.50 -11.36 -15.94
CA ASP A 17 -15.24 -12.76 -15.50
C ASP A 17 -15.06 -12.85 -13.98
N GLU A 18 -16.18 -12.91 -13.26
CA GLU A 18 -16.20 -12.95 -11.79
C GLU A 18 -15.43 -14.16 -11.24
N ILE A 19 -15.42 -15.28 -11.98
CA ILE A 19 -14.62 -16.45 -11.60
C ILE A 19 -13.14 -16.11 -11.63
N LYS A 20 -12.63 -15.56 -12.74
CA LYS A 20 -11.21 -15.17 -12.85
C LYS A 20 -10.84 -14.15 -11.79
N GLN A 21 -11.66 -13.13 -11.56
CA GLN A 21 -11.41 -12.13 -10.52
C GLN A 21 -11.30 -12.76 -9.13
N ARG A 22 -12.18 -13.72 -8.81
CA ARG A 22 -12.14 -14.43 -7.53
C ARG A 22 -10.89 -15.30 -7.38
N ILE A 23 -10.49 -15.97 -8.46
CA ILE A 23 -9.27 -16.79 -8.51
C ILE A 23 -8.04 -15.90 -8.31
N ASP A 24 -7.93 -14.82 -9.07
CA ASP A 24 -6.80 -13.88 -8.99
C ASP A 24 -6.64 -13.25 -7.60
N ALA A 25 -7.76 -12.91 -6.95
CA ALA A 25 -7.76 -12.41 -5.57
C ALA A 25 -7.21 -13.45 -4.59
N PHE A 26 -7.58 -14.72 -4.75
CA PHE A 26 -7.03 -15.81 -3.94
C PHE A 26 -5.56 -16.09 -4.25
N ASP A 27 -5.15 -16.04 -5.51
CA ASP A 27 -3.76 -16.23 -5.92
C ASP A 27 -2.85 -15.11 -5.39
N ALA A 28 -3.35 -13.87 -5.35
CA ALA A 28 -2.65 -12.78 -4.69
C ALA A 28 -2.44 -13.04 -3.20
N MET A 29 -3.47 -13.54 -2.50
CA MET A 29 -3.34 -13.94 -1.09
C MET A 29 -2.38 -15.12 -0.90
N ILE A 30 -2.38 -16.10 -1.80
CA ILE A 30 -1.44 -17.23 -1.76
C ILE A 30 0.00 -16.71 -1.90
N ARG A 31 0.28 -15.86 -2.90
CA ARG A 31 1.61 -15.25 -3.09
C ARG A 31 2.06 -14.48 -1.85
N GLU A 32 1.15 -13.76 -1.20
CA GLU A 32 1.46 -13.02 0.02
C GLU A 32 1.74 -13.96 1.22
N VAL A 33 0.97 -15.03 1.37
CA VAL A 33 1.23 -16.06 2.38
C VAL A 33 2.59 -16.73 2.15
N ASP A 34 2.93 -17.08 0.91
CA ASP A 34 4.23 -17.65 0.56
C ASP A 34 5.37 -16.67 0.88
N ARG A 35 5.20 -15.38 0.52
CA ARG A 35 6.15 -14.32 0.84
C ARG A 35 6.34 -14.19 2.35
N ILE A 36 5.26 -14.15 3.13
CA ILE A 36 5.33 -14.05 4.59
C ILE A 36 6.01 -15.29 5.17
N GLU A 37 5.61 -16.50 4.76
CA GLU A 37 6.17 -17.76 5.27
C GLU A 37 7.69 -17.84 5.09
N SER A 38 8.21 -17.31 3.97
CA SER A 38 9.66 -17.24 3.72
C SER A 38 10.44 -16.49 4.80
N SER A 39 9.79 -15.53 5.46
CA SER A 39 10.36 -14.71 6.54
C SER A 39 10.09 -15.27 7.96
N ILE A 40 9.23 -16.31 8.10
CA ILE A 40 8.87 -16.86 9.40
C ILE A 40 10.01 -17.73 9.97
N PRO A 41 10.47 -17.46 11.22
CA PRO A 41 11.46 -18.30 11.88
C PRO A 41 11.03 -19.77 11.98
N ALA A 42 11.98 -20.70 11.84
CA ALA A 42 11.69 -22.14 11.79
C ALA A 42 10.79 -22.64 12.93
N HIS A 43 11.05 -22.21 14.18
CA HIS A 43 10.26 -22.60 15.36
C HIS A 43 8.80 -22.09 15.37
N ARG A 44 8.45 -21.14 14.48
CA ARG A 44 7.09 -20.60 14.32
C ARG A 44 6.38 -21.11 13.08
N LYS A 45 7.08 -21.83 12.18
CA LYS A 45 6.48 -22.29 10.91
C LYS A 45 5.27 -23.17 11.14
N ASP A 46 5.29 -24.07 12.13
CA ASP A 46 4.13 -24.92 12.42
C ASP A 46 2.93 -24.13 12.98
N ALA A 47 3.17 -23.04 13.70
CA ALA A 47 2.11 -22.13 14.17
C ALA A 47 1.56 -21.27 13.02
N PHE A 48 2.43 -20.74 12.17
CA PHE A 48 2.04 -20.02 10.97
C PHE A 48 1.26 -20.91 10.02
N PHE A 49 1.72 -22.14 9.81
CA PHE A 49 1.05 -23.09 8.93
C PHE A 49 -0.38 -23.33 9.39
N GLN A 50 -0.59 -23.63 10.68
CA GLN A 50 -1.91 -24.00 11.18
C GLN A 50 -2.87 -22.81 11.30
N LEU A 51 -2.37 -21.62 11.64
CA LEU A 51 -3.21 -20.44 11.91
C LEU A 51 -3.40 -19.53 10.69
N VAL A 52 -2.51 -19.59 9.70
CA VAL A 52 -2.51 -18.69 8.54
C VAL A 52 -2.49 -19.48 7.23
N ARG A 53 -1.45 -20.28 6.97
CA ARG A 53 -1.28 -20.92 5.66
C ARG A 53 -2.43 -21.86 5.32
N TYR A 54 -2.73 -22.80 6.23
CA TYR A 54 -3.78 -23.80 6.01
C TYR A 54 -5.16 -23.19 5.79
N PRO A 55 -5.68 -22.27 6.63
CA PRO A 55 -7.00 -21.69 6.39
C PRO A 55 -7.06 -20.87 5.10
N VAL A 56 -6.01 -20.08 4.78
CA VAL A 56 -5.97 -19.29 3.54
C VAL A 56 -5.90 -20.19 2.31
N MET A 57 -4.95 -21.13 2.27
CA MET A 57 -4.80 -22.06 1.14
C MET A 57 -6.02 -22.96 0.98
N GLY A 58 -6.60 -23.46 2.08
CA GLY A 58 -7.79 -24.30 2.04
C GLY A 58 -8.98 -23.58 1.42
N ALA A 59 -9.22 -22.32 1.80
CA ALA A 59 -10.28 -21.49 1.22
C ALA A 59 -10.01 -21.17 -0.26
N ALA A 60 -8.77 -20.80 -0.60
CA ALA A 60 -8.36 -20.51 -1.96
C ALA A 60 -8.54 -21.73 -2.88
N LEU A 61 -7.94 -22.86 -2.52
CA LEU A 61 -7.96 -24.08 -3.33
C LEU A 61 -9.36 -24.68 -3.45
N LYS A 62 -10.22 -24.56 -2.42
CA LYS A 62 -11.61 -25.00 -2.56
C LYS A 62 -12.38 -24.13 -3.55
N SER A 63 -12.08 -22.83 -3.58
CA SER A 63 -12.63 -21.91 -4.60
C SER A 63 -12.12 -22.27 -6.00
N HIS A 64 -10.83 -22.57 -6.15
CA HIS A 64 -10.26 -23.07 -7.41
C HIS A 64 -10.93 -24.37 -7.86
N ASN A 65 -11.09 -25.33 -6.96
CA ASN A 65 -11.73 -26.60 -7.28
C ASN A 65 -13.15 -26.41 -7.82
N ILE A 66 -13.97 -25.59 -7.17
CA ILE A 66 -15.36 -25.38 -7.58
C ILE A 66 -15.46 -24.52 -8.84
N LEU A 67 -14.81 -23.36 -8.87
CA LEU A 67 -15.02 -22.37 -9.92
C LEU A 67 -14.36 -22.76 -11.24
N LEU A 68 -13.19 -23.40 -11.20
CA LEU A 68 -12.55 -23.92 -12.43
C LEU A 68 -13.32 -25.12 -12.98
N ALA A 69 -13.92 -25.96 -12.12
CA ALA A 69 -14.83 -27.01 -12.58
C ALA A 69 -16.09 -26.46 -13.27
N GLN A 70 -16.59 -25.30 -12.80
CA GLN A 70 -17.69 -24.59 -13.46
C GLN A 70 -17.30 -24.09 -14.85
N LYS A 71 -16.11 -23.47 -15.01
CA LYS A 71 -15.59 -23.11 -16.34
C LYS A 71 -15.43 -24.35 -17.23
N ALA A 72 -14.88 -25.44 -16.69
CA ALA A 72 -14.73 -26.70 -17.42
C ALA A 72 -16.07 -27.23 -17.95
N ARG A 73 -17.10 -27.30 -17.11
CA ARG A 73 -18.44 -27.78 -17.53
C ARG A 73 -19.05 -26.86 -18.57
N LEU A 74 -18.97 -25.54 -18.39
CA LEU A 74 -19.48 -24.57 -19.37
C LEU A 74 -18.82 -24.78 -20.74
N PHE A 75 -17.49 -24.81 -20.80
CA PHE A 75 -16.77 -24.94 -22.06
C PHE A 75 -16.93 -26.32 -22.70
N ALA A 76 -17.12 -27.37 -21.90
CA ALA A 76 -17.43 -28.71 -22.40
C ALA A 76 -18.79 -28.78 -23.11
N GLN A 77 -19.81 -28.05 -22.60
CA GLN A 77 -21.13 -27.98 -23.25
C GLN A 77 -21.05 -27.39 -24.67
N HIS A 78 -20.04 -26.56 -24.93
CA HIS A 78 -19.76 -25.96 -26.24
C HIS A 78 -18.67 -26.71 -27.04
N ASN A 79 -18.27 -27.91 -26.60
CA ASN A 79 -17.23 -28.73 -27.24
C ASN A 79 -15.87 -28.01 -27.39
N LEU A 80 -15.50 -27.15 -26.42
CA LEU A 80 -14.22 -26.44 -26.43
C LEU A 80 -13.14 -27.24 -25.68
N PRO A 81 -11.99 -27.56 -26.30
CA PRO A 81 -10.92 -28.34 -25.67
C PRO A 81 -10.35 -27.76 -24.36
N VAL A 82 -10.37 -26.43 -24.20
CA VAL A 82 -9.92 -25.75 -22.97
C VAL A 82 -10.66 -26.23 -21.71
N ALA A 83 -11.85 -26.83 -21.87
CA ALA A 83 -12.57 -27.48 -20.78
C ALA A 83 -11.72 -28.52 -20.04
N ASN A 84 -10.84 -29.22 -20.76
CA ASN A 84 -9.94 -30.21 -20.18
C ASN A 84 -8.88 -29.54 -19.28
N GLU A 85 -8.30 -28.41 -19.71
CA GLU A 85 -7.33 -27.64 -18.92
C GLU A 85 -7.94 -27.13 -17.61
N TYR A 86 -9.12 -26.54 -17.67
CA TYR A 86 -9.86 -26.12 -16.47
C TYR A 86 -10.22 -27.30 -15.56
N ALA A 87 -10.56 -28.46 -16.13
CA ALA A 87 -10.83 -29.69 -15.36
C ALA A 87 -9.56 -30.21 -14.66
N HIS A 88 -8.41 -30.14 -15.34
CA HIS A 88 -7.11 -30.48 -14.77
C HIS A 88 -6.73 -29.55 -13.63
N ALA A 89 -6.85 -28.22 -13.81
CA ALA A 89 -6.57 -27.24 -12.77
C ALA A 89 -7.48 -27.40 -11.54
N SER A 90 -8.78 -27.67 -11.75
CA SER A 90 -9.72 -27.99 -10.67
C SER A 90 -9.33 -29.25 -9.90
N ALA A 91 -8.92 -30.30 -10.61
CA ALA A 91 -8.47 -31.56 -10.01
C ALA A 91 -7.16 -31.39 -9.23
N ALA A 92 -6.23 -30.60 -9.75
CA ALA A 92 -4.97 -30.27 -9.08
C ALA A 92 -5.24 -29.55 -7.76
N ALA A 93 -6.12 -28.55 -7.74
CA ALA A 93 -6.50 -27.85 -6.52
C ALA A 93 -7.07 -28.80 -5.45
N TRP A 94 -7.93 -29.73 -5.84
CA TRP A 94 -8.46 -30.77 -4.94
C TRP A 94 -7.37 -31.68 -4.36
N ASN A 95 -6.42 -32.12 -5.19
CA ASN A 95 -5.30 -32.95 -4.74
C ASN A 95 -4.36 -32.20 -3.79
N THR A 96 -4.18 -30.90 -4.01
CA THR A 96 -3.38 -30.04 -3.12
C THR A 96 -4.05 -29.87 -1.75
N ILE A 97 -5.38 -29.73 -1.69
CA ILE A 97 -6.11 -29.69 -0.39
C ILE A 97 -5.83 -30.95 0.42
N GLN A 98 -5.93 -32.14 -0.21
CA GLN A 98 -5.67 -33.41 0.46
C GLN A 98 -4.24 -33.47 1.02
N SER A 99 -3.27 -33.01 0.25
CA SER A 99 -1.86 -32.95 0.67
C SER A 99 -1.64 -31.98 1.83
N LEU A 100 -2.25 -30.80 1.79
CA LEU A 100 -2.19 -29.81 2.86
C LEU A 100 -2.82 -30.35 4.15
N THR A 101 -3.98 -30.99 4.07
CA THR A 101 -4.65 -31.59 5.25
C THR A 101 -3.85 -32.76 5.81
N LYS A 102 -3.20 -33.57 4.96
CA LYS A 102 -2.28 -34.61 5.41
C LYS A 102 -1.08 -34.01 6.16
N HIS A 103 -0.48 -32.95 5.63
CA HIS A 103 0.62 -32.25 6.30
C HIS A 103 0.18 -31.64 7.63
N TYR A 104 -1.00 -30.99 7.68
CA TYR A 104 -1.54 -30.45 8.93
C TYR A 104 -1.65 -31.53 10.02
N ASN A 105 -2.24 -32.68 9.68
CA ASN A 105 -2.51 -33.73 10.64
C ASN A 105 -1.25 -34.50 11.06
N SER A 106 -0.35 -34.80 10.12
CA SER A 106 0.74 -35.75 10.35
C SER A 106 2.14 -35.14 10.25
N GLY A 107 2.28 -34.00 9.58
CA GLY A 107 3.56 -33.33 9.34
C GLY A 107 3.92 -32.30 10.41
N LEU A 108 2.92 -31.64 11.00
CA LEU A 108 3.15 -30.61 12.03
C LEU A 108 3.47 -31.24 13.39
N MET A 109 4.54 -30.77 14.04
CA MET A 109 4.91 -31.13 15.42
C MET A 109 4.81 -32.64 15.70
N ASN A 110 5.37 -33.48 14.83
CA ASN A 110 5.31 -34.95 14.92
C ASN A 110 3.87 -35.52 15.02
N GLY A 111 2.91 -34.91 14.32
CA GLY A 111 1.53 -35.37 14.28
C GLY A 111 0.70 -34.94 15.49
N LYS A 112 1.08 -33.87 16.20
CA LYS A 112 0.33 -33.32 17.35
C LYS A 112 -1.16 -33.12 17.04
N TRP A 113 -1.49 -32.76 15.81
CA TRP A 113 -2.86 -32.45 15.37
C TRP A 113 -3.51 -33.57 14.57
N LYS A 114 -3.03 -34.80 14.70
CA LYS A 114 -3.56 -35.94 13.94
C LYS A 114 -5.06 -36.11 14.15
N GLY A 115 -5.82 -35.96 13.06
CA GLY A 115 -7.28 -36.11 13.04
C GLY A 115 -8.05 -34.84 13.38
N MET A 116 -7.38 -33.72 13.69
CA MET A 116 -8.04 -32.45 13.99
C MET A 116 -8.62 -31.78 12.74
N MET A 117 -7.97 -31.96 11.58
CA MET A 117 -8.44 -31.39 10.32
C MET A 117 -8.93 -32.49 9.38
N ASP A 118 -10.09 -32.24 8.77
CA ASP A 118 -10.67 -33.08 7.72
C ASP A 118 -11.00 -32.18 6.53
N PHE A 119 -10.56 -32.54 5.32
CA PHE A 119 -10.87 -31.79 4.11
C PHE A 119 -12.30 -32.09 3.59
N GLN A 120 -12.94 -33.13 4.11
CA GLN A 120 -14.35 -33.47 3.88
C GLN A 120 -15.12 -33.55 5.21
N PRO A 121 -15.25 -32.44 5.95
CA PRO A 121 -15.84 -32.46 7.28
C PRO A 121 -17.27 -33.01 7.23
N ARG A 122 -17.53 -34.02 8.06
CA ARG A 122 -18.80 -34.78 8.12
C ARG A 122 -19.17 -35.49 6.81
N LYS A 123 -18.27 -35.58 5.84
CA LYS A 123 -18.48 -36.19 4.52
C LYS A 123 -19.73 -35.66 3.81
N LEU A 124 -19.99 -34.37 3.96
CA LEU A 124 -21.14 -33.73 3.31
C LEU A 124 -20.83 -33.45 1.84
N PRO A 125 -21.79 -33.66 0.92
CA PRO A 125 -21.59 -33.44 -0.52
C PRO A 125 -21.05 -32.07 -0.93
N VAL A 126 -21.30 -31.02 -0.15
CA VAL A 126 -20.73 -29.67 -0.39
C VAL A 126 -19.20 -29.64 -0.33
N PHE A 127 -18.58 -30.55 0.43
CA PHE A 127 -17.13 -30.62 0.58
C PHE A 127 -16.47 -31.58 -0.41
N ASP A 128 -17.24 -32.40 -1.12
CA ASP A 128 -16.71 -33.33 -2.11
C ASP A 128 -16.00 -32.62 -3.27
N ARG A 129 -15.21 -33.39 -4.01
CA ARG A 129 -14.59 -32.94 -5.25
C ARG A 129 -15.68 -32.42 -6.18
N ALA A 130 -15.48 -31.23 -6.74
CA ALA A 130 -16.40 -30.66 -7.72
C ALA A 130 -16.58 -31.62 -8.93
N PRO A 131 -17.80 -31.83 -9.42
CA PRO A 131 -18.06 -32.74 -10.55
C PRO A 131 -17.42 -32.20 -11.82
N LEU A 132 -16.69 -33.03 -12.56
CA LEU A 132 -16.02 -32.62 -13.81
C LEU A 132 -16.79 -33.13 -15.03
N PRO A 133 -16.75 -32.41 -16.18
CA PRO A 133 -17.36 -32.89 -17.42
C PRO A 133 -16.60 -34.11 -17.97
N ALA A 134 -17.22 -34.80 -18.93
CA ALA A 134 -16.49 -35.75 -19.76
C ALA A 134 -15.41 -35.03 -20.59
N THR A 135 -14.30 -35.72 -20.86
CA THR A 135 -13.20 -35.18 -21.68
C THR A 135 -13.71 -34.79 -23.06
N VAL A 136 -13.41 -33.56 -23.47
CA VAL A 136 -13.74 -33.06 -24.80
C VAL A 136 -12.67 -33.57 -25.77
N THR A 137 -13.09 -34.30 -26.82
CA THR A 137 -12.19 -34.77 -27.88
C THR A 137 -12.18 -33.77 -29.05
N GLN A 138 -10.99 -33.42 -29.54
CA GLN A 138 -10.77 -32.42 -30.60
C GLN A 138 -11.64 -32.69 -31.82
N LYS A 139 -12.34 -31.67 -32.34
CA LYS A 139 -13.19 -31.85 -33.53
C LYS A 139 -13.15 -30.76 -34.61
N LYS A 140 -12.56 -29.57 -34.44
CA LYS A 140 -12.52 -28.56 -35.52
C LYS A 140 -11.31 -27.62 -35.45
N SER A 141 -10.77 -27.23 -36.61
CA SER A 141 -9.66 -26.26 -36.77
C SER A 141 -10.10 -24.78 -36.68
N THR A 142 -11.24 -24.49 -36.05
CA THR A 142 -11.84 -23.14 -35.99
C THR A 142 -11.65 -22.51 -34.63
N VAL A 143 -11.47 -21.19 -34.60
CA VAL A 143 -11.42 -20.39 -33.36
C VAL A 143 -12.83 -19.90 -33.03
N SER A 144 -13.26 -20.07 -31.79
CA SER A 144 -14.53 -19.52 -31.29
C SER A 144 -14.31 -18.22 -30.53
N PHE A 145 -15.20 -17.24 -30.72
CA PHE A 145 -15.11 -15.92 -30.11
C PHE A 145 -16.21 -15.75 -29.07
N TRP A 146 -15.85 -15.39 -27.84
CA TRP A 146 -16.79 -15.22 -26.75
C TRP A 146 -16.62 -13.85 -26.09
N PRO A 147 -17.41 -12.85 -26.52
CA PRO A 147 -17.39 -11.54 -25.90
C PRO A 147 -18.00 -11.55 -24.49
N GLU A 148 -17.57 -10.61 -23.67
CA GLU A 148 -18.09 -10.42 -22.32
C GLU A 148 -19.63 -10.28 -22.34
N ASN A 149 -20.29 -10.92 -21.38
CA ASN A 149 -21.75 -11.02 -21.20
C ASN A 149 -22.51 -11.83 -22.25
N ALA A 150 -21.86 -12.37 -23.28
CA ALA A 150 -22.53 -13.28 -24.19
C ALA A 150 -22.80 -14.63 -23.52
N THR A 151 -24.03 -15.13 -23.67
CA THR A 151 -24.45 -16.43 -23.11
C THR A 151 -23.97 -17.62 -23.94
N LYS A 152 -23.47 -17.38 -25.15
CA LYS A 152 -22.94 -18.38 -26.09
C LYS A 152 -21.83 -17.75 -26.96
N PRO A 153 -20.95 -18.57 -27.57
CA PRO A 153 -19.99 -18.08 -28.56
C PRO A 153 -20.69 -17.30 -29.68
N GLN A 154 -20.07 -16.21 -30.12
CA GLN A 154 -20.49 -15.37 -31.22
C GLN A 154 -19.56 -15.59 -32.41
N ASP A 155 -19.64 -16.77 -33.03
CA ASP A 155 -18.74 -17.15 -34.13
C ASP A 155 -19.18 -16.54 -35.47
N GLU A 156 -20.48 -16.29 -35.64
CA GLU A 156 -21.06 -15.59 -36.80
C GLU A 156 -21.32 -14.11 -36.53
N GLY A 157 -21.38 -13.27 -37.57
CA GLY A 157 -21.66 -11.83 -37.48
C GLY A 157 -20.53 -10.98 -36.89
N ASP A 158 -20.80 -9.71 -36.60
CA ASP A 158 -19.85 -8.79 -35.95
C ASP A 158 -20.02 -8.84 -34.43
N ILE A 159 -18.91 -8.64 -33.70
CA ILE A 159 -18.96 -8.39 -32.25
C ILE A 159 -19.24 -6.91 -32.03
N VAL A 160 -20.22 -6.59 -31.20
CA VAL A 160 -20.49 -5.21 -30.79
C VAL A 160 -20.08 -5.07 -29.32
N ALA A 161 -19.04 -4.28 -29.06
CA ALA A 161 -18.67 -3.94 -27.69
C ALA A 161 -19.77 -3.06 -27.08
N PRO A 162 -20.08 -3.21 -25.78
CA PRO A 162 -20.88 -2.22 -25.06
C PRO A 162 -20.27 -0.83 -25.22
N ALA A 163 -21.13 0.19 -25.28
CA ALA A 163 -20.65 1.57 -25.37
C ALA A 163 -19.72 1.91 -24.20
N PHE A 164 -18.54 2.43 -24.50
CA PHE A 164 -17.64 3.00 -23.51
C PHE A 164 -18.19 4.35 -23.09
N VAL A 165 -18.55 4.47 -21.82
CA VAL A 165 -19.10 5.70 -21.24
C VAL A 165 -17.96 6.52 -20.65
N LYS A 166 -17.79 7.77 -21.12
CA LYS A 166 -16.72 8.67 -20.63
C LYS A 166 -16.78 8.83 -19.11
N GLU A 167 -17.98 8.94 -18.55
CA GLU A 167 -18.20 9.12 -17.12
C GLU A 167 -18.06 7.84 -16.28
N ALA A 168 -17.90 6.67 -16.91
CA ALA A 168 -17.75 5.39 -16.25
C ALA A 168 -16.78 4.48 -17.05
N PRO A 169 -15.46 4.79 -17.01
CA PRO A 169 -14.46 4.03 -17.74
C PRO A 169 -14.46 2.57 -17.32
N ARG A 170 -14.33 1.67 -18.31
CA ARG A 170 -14.28 0.23 -18.10
C ARG A 170 -13.47 -0.46 -19.19
N THR A 171 -13.22 -1.74 -18.96
CA THR A 171 -12.73 -2.66 -19.98
C THR A 171 -13.86 -3.51 -20.56
N PHE A 172 -13.66 -4.03 -21.76
CA PHE A 172 -14.51 -5.04 -22.39
C PHE A 172 -13.61 -6.12 -22.97
N PHE A 173 -13.93 -7.39 -22.76
CA PHE A 173 -13.10 -8.47 -23.29
C PHE A 173 -13.79 -9.33 -24.35
N VAL A 174 -12.96 -9.95 -25.18
CA VAL A 174 -13.31 -11.06 -26.06
C VAL A 174 -12.35 -12.21 -25.79
N SER A 175 -12.85 -13.33 -25.27
CA SER A 175 -12.08 -14.57 -25.18
C SER A 175 -12.11 -15.30 -26.51
N LEU A 176 -10.95 -15.76 -26.96
CA LEU A 176 -10.77 -16.60 -28.13
C LEU A 176 -10.42 -18.01 -27.67
N PHE A 177 -11.12 -19.00 -28.21
CA PHE A 177 -10.96 -20.39 -27.85
C PHE A 177 -10.50 -21.22 -29.06
N SER A 178 -9.41 -21.96 -28.88
CA SER A 178 -8.84 -22.83 -29.91
C SER A 178 -9.65 -24.12 -30.03
N GLY A 179 -10.16 -24.42 -31.23
CA GLY A 179 -10.86 -25.68 -31.50
C GLY A 179 -9.96 -26.92 -31.51
N THR A 180 -8.64 -26.73 -31.61
CA THR A 180 -7.62 -27.79 -31.51
C THR A 180 -6.94 -27.82 -30.14
N GLY A 181 -7.10 -26.76 -29.32
CA GLY A 181 -6.42 -26.62 -28.03
C GLY A 181 -5.04 -25.96 -28.11
N ASP A 182 -4.57 -25.62 -29.32
CA ASP A 182 -3.30 -24.94 -29.51
C ASP A 182 -3.32 -23.49 -28.96
N VAL A 183 -2.15 -22.98 -28.58
CA VAL A 183 -1.95 -21.58 -28.17
C VAL A 183 -2.31 -20.64 -29.34
N LEU A 184 -3.15 -19.64 -29.07
CA LEU A 184 -3.55 -18.65 -30.07
C LEU A 184 -2.65 -17.42 -30.02
N SER A 185 -2.39 -16.80 -31.18
CA SER A 185 -1.65 -15.54 -31.28
C SER A 185 -2.45 -14.54 -32.12
N PRO A 186 -3.55 -13.99 -31.58
CA PRO A 186 -4.41 -13.06 -32.31
C PRO A 186 -3.67 -11.77 -32.68
N LYS A 187 -3.98 -11.23 -33.86
CA LYS A 187 -3.60 -9.88 -34.29
C LYS A 187 -4.85 -9.02 -34.46
N VAL A 188 -4.80 -7.75 -34.08
CA VAL A 188 -5.90 -6.81 -34.31
C VAL A 188 -5.46 -5.75 -35.31
N GLU A 189 -6.17 -5.69 -36.44
CA GLU A 189 -5.93 -4.73 -37.52
C GLU A 189 -6.94 -3.58 -37.46
N GLY A 190 -6.47 -2.37 -37.75
CA GLY A 190 -7.32 -1.17 -37.80
C GLY A 190 -7.82 -0.72 -36.42
N LEU A 191 -7.11 -1.04 -35.33
CA LEU A 191 -7.50 -0.58 -33.99
C LEU A 191 -7.52 0.96 -33.93
N PRO A 192 -8.65 1.60 -33.58
CA PRO A 192 -8.74 3.05 -33.48
C PRO A 192 -7.77 3.60 -32.43
N GLY A 193 -7.17 4.78 -32.67
CA GLY A 193 -6.17 5.35 -31.75
C GLY A 193 -6.68 5.68 -30.34
N TRP A 194 -8.00 5.76 -30.15
CA TRP A 194 -8.67 5.95 -28.86
C TRP A 194 -9.06 4.63 -28.18
N ILE A 195 -8.79 3.47 -28.78
CA ILE A 195 -8.96 2.17 -28.13
C ILE A 195 -7.59 1.59 -27.80
N LYS A 196 -7.39 1.25 -26.53
CA LYS A 196 -6.27 0.43 -26.06
C LYS A 196 -6.70 -1.04 -26.08
N MET A 197 -5.74 -1.92 -26.38
CA MET A 197 -5.94 -3.36 -26.32
C MET A 197 -4.75 -4.02 -25.64
N GLU A 198 -5.03 -4.96 -24.75
CA GLU A 198 -4.07 -5.87 -24.16
C GLU A 198 -4.49 -7.32 -24.41
N THR A 199 -3.49 -8.21 -24.47
CA THR A 199 -3.73 -9.66 -24.52
C THR A 199 -3.40 -10.22 -23.14
N ILE A 200 -4.37 -10.90 -22.53
CA ILE A 200 -4.24 -11.52 -21.21
C ILE A 200 -4.03 -13.02 -21.36
N ASP A 201 -2.99 -13.52 -20.70
CA ASP A 201 -2.78 -14.94 -20.47
C ASP A 201 -3.75 -15.45 -19.40
N MET A 202 -4.55 -16.44 -19.74
CA MET A 202 -5.56 -17.03 -18.86
C MET A 202 -5.01 -18.16 -17.99
N GLY A 203 -3.73 -18.51 -18.15
CA GLY A 203 -3.06 -19.57 -17.39
C GLY A 203 -3.51 -20.98 -17.81
N VAL A 204 -4.11 -21.11 -18.99
CA VAL A 204 -4.56 -22.37 -19.60
C VAL A 204 -4.28 -22.34 -21.10
N ASP A 205 -3.92 -23.49 -21.65
CA ASP A 205 -3.74 -23.63 -23.08
C ASP A 205 -5.10 -23.59 -23.81
N GLY A 206 -5.14 -22.96 -24.98
CA GLY A 206 -6.33 -22.91 -25.84
C GLY A 206 -7.35 -21.82 -25.51
N GLU A 207 -7.13 -20.96 -24.50
CA GLU A 207 -7.85 -19.68 -24.33
C GLU A 207 -6.87 -18.50 -24.42
N THR A 208 -7.23 -17.48 -25.18
CA THR A 208 -6.51 -16.19 -25.21
C THR A 208 -7.51 -15.07 -25.12
N ARG A 209 -7.31 -14.12 -24.21
CA ARG A 209 -8.27 -13.04 -24.00
C ARG A 209 -7.73 -11.72 -24.51
N LEU A 210 -8.51 -11.05 -25.36
CA LEU A 210 -8.27 -9.67 -25.76
C LEU A 210 -9.12 -8.76 -24.88
N VAL A 211 -8.51 -7.77 -24.24
CA VAL A 211 -9.20 -6.79 -23.41
C VAL A 211 -9.03 -5.42 -24.04
N PHE A 212 -10.15 -4.72 -24.21
CA PHE A 212 -10.26 -3.42 -24.84
C PHE A 212 -10.67 -2.38 -23.82
N SER A 213 -10.09 -1.18 -23.89
CA SER A 213 -10.51 0.00 -23.12
C SER A 213 -10.47 1.26 -23.98
N ALA A 214 -11.26 2.26 -23.61
CA ALA A 214 -11.28 3.56 -24.28
C ALA A 214 -10.33 4.54 -23.60
N ASP A 215 -9.49 5.20 -24.40
CA ASP A 215 -8.67 6.36 -24.07
C ASP A 215 -9.37 7.61 -24.60
N PHE A 216 -10.27 8.17 -23.78
CA PHE A 216 -11.10 9.31 -24.17
C PHE A 216 -10.29 10.59 -24.47
N ASP A 217 -9.06 10.70 -23.99
CA ASP A 217 -8.18 11.84 -24.28
C ASP A 217 -7.63 11.80 -25.70
N LYS A 218 -7.56 10.60 -26.30
CA LYS A 218 -7.13 10.39 -27.70
C LYS A 218 -8.29 10.37 -28.69
N LEU A 219 -9.53 10.50 -28.22
CA LEU A 219 -10.70 10.53 -29.06
C LEU A 219 -10.80 11.91 -29.75
N ALA A 220 -10.32 11.97 -31.00
CA ALA A 220 -10.41 13.17 -31.82
C ALA A 220 -11.86 13.36 -32.32
N GLY A 221 -12.64 14.21 -31.65
CA GLY A 221 -14.01 14.56 -32.06
C GLY A 221 -14.99 14.78 -30.91
N SER A 222 -16.25 15.06 -31.24
CA SER A 222 -17.35 15.09 -30.28
C SER A 222 -17.92 13.69 -30.04
N LEU A 223 -18.36 13.40 -28.81
CA LEU A 223 -19.14 12.20 -28.51
C LEU A 223 -20.60 12.41 -28.97
N PRO A 224 -21.31 11.37 -29.45
CA PRO A 224 -20.88 9.98 -29.54
C PRO A 224 -19.90 9.71 -30.71
N ALA A 225 -19.06 8.70 -30.57
CA ALA A 225 -18.15 8.23 -31.62
C ALA A 225 -18.28 6.73 -31.83
N SER A 226 -18.10 6.29 -33.07
CA SER A 226 -18.14 4.87 -33.45
C SER A 226 -16.90 4.51 -34.25
N ALA A 227 -16.38 3.31 -34.04
CA ALA A 227 -15.24 2.79 -34.77
C ALA A 227 -15.29 1.26 -34.86
N GLN A 228 -14.40 0.67 -35.66
CA GLN A 228 -14.31 -0.78 -35.78
C GLN A 228 -12.86 -1.24 -35.96
N ALA A 229 -12.58 -2.48 -35.60
CA ALA A 229 -11.32 -3.16 -35.85
C ALA A 229 -11.58 -4.61 -36.29
N VAL A 230 -10.55 -5.31 -36.78
CA VAL A 230 -10.66 -6.71 -37.20
C VAL A 230 -9.69 -7.56 -36.39
N ILE A 231 -10.24 -8.53 -35.65
CA ILE A 231 -9.47 -9.55 -34.93
C ILE A 231 -9.14 -10.69 -35.91
N LYS A 232 -7.86 -11.05 -36.02
CA LYS A 232 -7.34 -12.13 -36.86
C LYS A 232 -6.76 -13.25 -36.00
N ALA A 233 -7.44 -14.40 -35.99
CA ALA A 233 -7.03 -15.60 -35.26
C ALA A 233 -7.68 -16.84 -35.88
N GLY A 234 -7.05 -17.46 -36.89
CA GLY A 234 -7.65 -18.60 -37.62
C GLY A 234 -8.90 -18.25 -38.48
N GLY A 235 -9.31 -16.98 -38.45
CA GLY A 235 -10.42 -16.36 -39.16
C GLY A 235 -10.42 -14.85 -38.86
N ASN A 236 -11.29 -14.09 -39.55
CA ASN A 236 -11.42 -12.63 -39.34
C ASN A 236 -12.74 -12.33 -38.63
N LYS A 237 -12.69 -11.55 -37.55
CA LYS A 237 -13.88 -11.10 -36.81
C LYS A 237 -13.87 -9.59 -36.67
N THR A 238 -14.88 -8.92 -37.20
CA THR A 238 -15.04 -7.48 -36.98
C THR A 238 -15.56 -7.24 -35.56
N ILE A 239 -14.93 -6.30 -34.86
CA ILE A 239 -15.41 -5.76 -33.58
C ILE A 239 -15.76 -4.29 -33.77
N ARG A 240 -16.94 -3.88 -33.31
CA ARG A 240 -17.42 -2.50 -33.34
C ARG A 240 -17.35 -1.90 -31.94
N PHE A 241 -16.89 -0.67 -31.86
CA PHE A 241 -16.76 0.12 -30.65
C PHE A 241 -17.62 1.36 -30.73
N GLU A 242 -18.25 1.71 -29.61
CA GLU A 242 -18.96 2.97 -29.43
C GLU A 242 -18.43 3.67 -28.19
N ALA A 243 -18.35 4.99 -28.25
CA ALA A 243 -18.02 5.85 -27.13
C ALA A 243 -19.11 6.90 -26.97
N VAL A 244 -19.59 7.08 -25.74
CA VAL A 244 -20.69 8.00 -25.40
C VAL A 244 -20.32 8.81 -24.16
N SER A 245 -21.02 9.93 -23.95
CA SER A 245 -20.94 10.73 -22.73
C SER A 245 -22.34 11.19 -22.36
N PHE A 246 -22.64 11.13 -21.07
CA PHE A 246 -23.91 11.63 -20.54
C PHE A 246 -23.88 13.13 -20.26
N GLY A 247 -22.69 13.74 -20.10
CA GLY A 247 -22.50 15.17 -19.90
C GLY A 247 -23.05 15.70 -18.56
N GLN A 248 -23.52 14.82 -17.69
CA GLN A 248 -24.15 15.15 -16.40
C GLN A 248 -23.57 14.27 -15.29
N LYS A 249 -23.38 14.86 -14.10
CA LYS A 249 -22.94 14.13 -12.92
C LYS A 249 -24.09 13.32 -12.31
N ALA A 250 -23.85 12.05 -12.04
CA ALA A 250 -24.78 11.13 -11.38
C ALA A 250 -24.04 10.24 -10.37
N ALA A 251 -24.78 9.54 -9.51
CA ALA A 251 -24.22 8.54 -8.61
C ALA A 251 -23.71 7.31 -9.37
N ALA A 252 -24.40 6.90 -10.44
CA ALA A 252 -23.92 5.88 -11.36
C ALA A 252 -24.50 6.06 -12.76
N TYR A 253 -23.85 5.41 -13.72
CA TYR A 253 -24.21 5.44 -15.12
C TYR A 253 -24.60 4.03 -15.55
N GLU A 254 -25.40 3.89 -16.59
CA GLU A 254 -25.66 2.59 -17.18
C GLU A 254 -24.45 2.20 -18.02
N VAL A 255 -23.93 1.02 -17.73
CA VAL A 255 -22.84 0.45 -18.49
C VAL A 255 -23.18 -1.00 -18.73
N ASN A 256 -23.24 -1.40 -20.01
CA ASN A 256 -23.58 -2.77 -20.39
C ASN A 256 -24.96 -3.22 -19.84
N GLY A 257 -25.96 -2.35 -20.00
CA GLY A 257 -27.35 -2.63 -19.62
C GLY A 257 -27.59 -2.67 -18.11
N ILE A 258 -26.66 -2.19 -17.28
CA ILE A 258 -26.84 -2.14 -15.82
C ILE A 258 -26.29 -0.86 -15.21
N VAL A 259 -27.04 -0.33 -14.25
CA VAL A 259 -26.56 0.63 -13.26
C VAL A 259 -26.33 -0.12 -11.95
N ALA A 260 -25.17 0.03 -11.32
CA ALA A 260 -24.84 -0.67 -10.08
C ALA A 260 -24.09 0.24 -9.10
N LEU A 261 -24.48 0.22 -7.83
CA LEU A 261 -24.10 1.17 -6.77
C LEU A 261 -23.91 0.45 -5.43
N ASN A 262 -22.99 0.90 -4.58
CA ASN A 262 -23.07 0.58 -3.16
C ASN A 262 -24.15 1.45 -2.50
N ALA A 263 -24.73 0.97 -1.41
CA ALA A 263 -25.71 1.75 -0.66
C ALA A 263 -25.12 3.05 -0.10
N ALA A 264 -23.80 3.10 0.13
CA ALA A 264 -23.08 4.28 0.58
C ALA A 264 -22.82 5.32 -0.54
N ASP A 265 -23.03 4.97 -1.81
CA ASP A 265 -22.76 5.83 -2.98
C ASP A 265 -23.98 6.71 -3.34
N TYR A 266 -24.74 7.16 -2.34
CA TYR A 266 -25.95 7.95 -2.55
C TYR A 266 -25.65 9.38 -3.03
N SER A 267 -26.56 9.95 -3.83
CA SER A 267 -26.53 11.38 -4.20
C SER A 267 -26.96 12.28 -3.04
N SER A 268 -27.91 11.81 -2.23
CA SER A 268 -28.29 12.44 -0.97
C SER A 268 -28.86 11.41 -0.01
N ALA A 269 -28.77 11.69 1.29
CA ALA A 269 -29.27 10.80 2.32
C ALA A 269 -29.85 11.59 3.50
N LYS A 270 -30.72 10.92 4.25
CA LYS A 270 -31.28 11.43 5.50
C LYS A 270 -31.43 10.30 6.50
N GLY A 271 -31.03 10.54 7.76
CA GLY A 271 -31.20 9.56 8.84
C GLY A 271 -30.50 8.24 8.54
N THR A 272 -29.23 8.29 8.13
CA THR A 272 -28.46 7.12 7.75
C THR A 272 -27.14 7.05 8.50
N THR A 273 -26.64 5.82 8.69
CA THR A 273 -25.34 5.53 9.29
C THR A 273 -24.65 4.47 8.45
N VAL A 274 -23.44 4.76 7.98
CA VAL A 274 -22.59 3.78 7.29
C VAL A 274 -21.93 2.87 8.34
N VAL A 275 -21.95 1.56 8.11
CA VAL A 275 -21.30 0.56 8.94
C VAL A 275 -20.08 0.01 8.22
N GLU A 276 -18.91 0.50 8.61
CA GLU A 276 -17.63 0.11 8.02
C GLU A 276 -17.31 -1.38 8.30
N GLY A 277 -16.78 -2.06 7.27
CA GLY A 277 -16.43 -3.48 7.30
C GLY A 277 -17.61 -4.45 7.12
N LEU A 278 -18.83 -3.97 6.88
CA LEU A 278 -20.03 -4.80 6.79
C LEU A 278 -20.59 -4.88 5.37
N GLY A 279 -21.08 -6.06 4.98
CA GLY A 279 -21.66 -6.33 3.66
C GLY A 279 -20.61 -6.63 2.59
N HIS A 280 -21.07 -6.97 1.38
CA HIS A 280 -20.20 -7.16 0.21
C HIS A 280 -19.56 -5.84 -0.23
N SER A 281 -20.21 -4.70 0.01
CA SER A 281 -19.62 -3.37 -0.22
C SER A 281 -18.53 -3.00 0.80
N GLY A 282 -18.49 -3.68 1.96
CA GLY A 282 -17.70 -3.27 3.13
C GLY A 282 -18.19 -1.97 3.78
N LYS A 283 -19.28 -1.37 3.30
CA LYS A 283 -19.83 -0.09 3.75
C LYS A 283 -21.36 -0.09 3.72
N ALA A 284 -21.98 -1.16 4.23
CA ALA A 284 -23.43 -1.24 4.27
C ALA A 284 -24.04 -0.11 5.11
N VAL A 285 -25.26 0.33 4.76
CA VAL A 285 -25.91 1.51 5.31
C VAL A 285 -27.15 1.12 6.09
N ASN A 286 -27.22 1.61 7.33
CA ASN A 286 -28.41 1.52 8.18
C ASN A 286 -29.22 2.81 8.08
N LEU A 287 -30.55 2.70 8.00
CA LEU A 287 -31.47 3.82 7.89
C LEU A 287 -32.27 3.93 9.20
N LEU A 288 -31.93 4.92 10.03
CA LEU A 288 -32.50 5.11 11.37
C LEU A 288 -32.84 6.59 11.67
N PRO A 289 -33.87 6.83 12.50
CA PRO A 289 -34.81 5.86 13.06
C PRO A 289 -35.86 5.43 12.03
N ALA A 290 -36.31 4.17 12.07
CA ALA A 290 -37.45 3.73 11.26
C ALA A 290 -38.71 4.54 11.61
N THR A 291 -39.42 5.03 10.59
CA THR A 291 -40.62 5.86 10.75
C THR A 291 -41.88 5.17 10.22
N LYS A 292 -43.03 5.48 10.80
CA LYS A 292 -44.33 5.09 10.21
C LYS A 292 -44.61 5.97 8.98
N GLY A 293 -44.57 5.36 7.79
CA GLY A 293 -44.89 5.98 6.50
C GLY A 293 -43.73 6.75 5.84
N TYR A 294 -43.94 7.18 4.59
CA TYR A 294 -42.97 7.84 3.70
C TYR A 294 -43.09 9.37 3.75
N ASN A 295 -43.06 9.94 4.95
CA ASN A 295 -43.18 11.38 5.13
C ASN A 295 -41.81 12.07 5.12
N ALA A 296 -41.80 13.42 5.16
CA ALA A 296 -40.56 14.20 5.13
C ALA A 296 -39.57 13.90 6.28
N LYS A 297 -39.96 13.17 7.33
CA LYS A 297 -39.08 12.77 8.43
C LYS A 297 -38.48 11.36 8.26
N ALA A 298 -38.92 10.59 7.27
CA ALA A 298 -38.42 9.24 7.03
C ALA A 298 -36.93 9.26 6.65
N PRO A 299 -36.13 8.27 7.12
CA PRO A 299 -34.78 8.10 6.63
C PRO A 299 -34.81 7.60 5.20
N VAL A 300 -33.92 8.12 4.36
CA VAL A 300 -33.88 7.82 2.92
C VAL A 300 -32.46 7.79 2.38
N LEU A 301 -32.30 7.01 1.31
CA LEU A 301 -31.17 7.09 0.39
C LEU A 301 -31.70 7.45 -0.99
N THR A 302 -31.15 8.49 -1.62
CA THR A 302 -31.54 8.92 -2.96
C THR A 302 -30.34 8.86 -3.89
N TYR A 303 -30.53 8.27 -5.06
CA TYR A 303 -29.52 8.07 -6.09
C TYR A 303 -30.02 8.69 -7.39
N ASP A 304 -29.25 9.62 -7.93
CA ASP A 304 -29.38 10.04 -9.33
C ASP A 304 -28.60 9.08 -10.19
N VAL A 305 -29.24 8.48 -11.19
CA VAL A 305 -28.63 7.52 -12.11
C VAL A 305 -28.87 7.94 -13.55
N MET A 306 -27.96 7.57 -14.45
CA MET A 306 -28.12 7.81 -15.88
C MET A 306 -28.31 6.48 -16.62
N THR A 307 -29.34 6.38 -17.45
CA THR A 307 -29.60 5.19 -18.29
C THR A 307 -29.47 5.52 -19.77
N THR A 308 -28.92 4.60 -20.56
CA THR A 308 -29.02 4.60 -22.03
C THR A 308 -30.21 3.78 -22.52
N SER A 309 -30.63 2.78 -21.74
CA SER A 309 -31.69 1.85 -22.08
C SER A 309 -33.07 2.37 -21.71
N VAL A 310 -34.06 1.96 -22.50
CA VAL A 310 -35.50 2.17 -22.28
C VAL A 310 -36.17 0.82 -22.28
N GLY A 311 -37.15 0.60 -21.40
CA GLY A 311 -37.89 -0.65 -21.33
C GLY A 311 -37.95 -1.25 -19.93
N GLU A 312 -38.29 -2.54 -19.87
CA GLU A 312 -38.37 -3.29 -18.62
C GLU A 312 -36.97 -3.50 -18.02
N ALA A 313 -36.85 -3.24 -16.72
CA ALA A 313 -35.67 -3.48 -15.92
C ALA A 313 -36.04 -4.00 -14.53
N GLU A 314 -35.10 -4.69 -13.90
CA GLU A 314 -35.17 -5.09 -12.51
C GLU A 314 -34.35 -4.14 -11.63
N VAL A 315 -35.04 -3.42 -10.74
CA VAL A 315 -34.41 -2.66 -9.67
C VAL A 315 -34.23 -3.58 -8.46
N ARG A 316 -32.99 -4.01 -8.25
CA ARG A 316 -32.59 -4.98 -7.21
C ARG A 316 -31.93 -4.25 -6.04
N VAL A 317 -32.52 -4.37 -4.85
CA VAL A 317 -31.98 -3.87 -3.59
C VAL A 317 -31.36 -5.04 -2.83
N TYR A 318 -30.08 -4.93 -2.50
CA TYR A 318 -29.33 -5.95 -1.76
C TYR A 318 -29.28 -5.53 -0.31
N VAL A 319 -29.80 -6.36 0.58
CA VAL A 319 -29.85 -6.11 2.02
C VAL A 319 -29.20 -7.26 2.78
N LEU A 320 -28.75 -7.02 4.01
CA LEU A 320 -28.29 -8.11 4.86
C LEU A 320 -29.43 -9.08 5.16
N PRO A 321 -29.16 -10.39 5.20
CA PRO A 321 -30.19 -11.40 5.44
C PRO A 321 -30.63 -11.37 6.91
N VAL A 322 -31.70 -10.64 7.20
CA VAL A 322 -32.26 -10.49 8.55
C VAL A 322 -33.58 -11.24 8.72
N ARG A 323 -33.91 -11.59 9.98
CA ARG A 323 -35.23 -12.10 10.36
C ARG A 323 -35.99 -11.05 11.15
N PRO A 324 -37.32 -11.00 11.03
CA PRO A 324 -38.13 -10.14 11.89
C PRO A 324 -38.01 -10.59 13.36
N MET A 325 -37.58 -9.68 14.24
CA MET A 325 -37.36 -9.97 15.67
C MET A 325 -38.66 -10.37 16.41
N ASN A 326 -39.83 -9.91 15.96
CA ASN A 326 -41.13 -10.12 16.62
C ASN A 326 -42.21 -10.70 15.68
N GLY A 327 -41.81 -11.41 14.61
CA GLY A 327 -42.76 -11.93 13.63
C GLY A 327 -43.41 -10.88 12.72
N SER A 328 -42.97 -9.62 12.83
CA SER A 328 -43.30 -8.50 11.94
C SER A 328 -42.86 -8.77 10.49
N ASP A 329 -43.18 -7.85 9.59
CA ASP A 329 -42.60 -7.87 8.25
C ASP A 329 -41.17 -7.31 8.25
N VAL A 330 -40.44 -7.56 7.16
CA VAL A 330 -39.17 -6.89 6.83
C VAL A 330 -39.27 -6.38 5.40
N ARG A 331 -39.29 -5.07 5.24
CA ARG A 331 -39.57 -4.42 3.97
C ARG A 331 -38.54 -3.34 3.63
N VAL A 332 -38.35 -3.16 2.34
CA VAL A 332 -37.79 -1.95 1.73
C VAL A 332 -38.88 -1.30 0.89
N ALA A 333 -38.82 0.01 0.69
CA ALA A 333 -39.66 0.67 -0.30
C ALA A 333 -38.80 1.43 -1.30
N VAL A 334 -39.17 1.33 -2.58
CA VAL A 334 -38.46 1.95 -3.70
C VAL A 334 -39.38 2.93 -4.41
N SER A 335 -38.93 4.16 -4.61
CA SER A 335 -39.57 5.16 -5.46
C SER A 335 -38.65 5.49 -6.63
N ILE A 336 -39.21 5.59 -7.84
CA ILE A 336 -38.50 5.95 -9.06
C ILE A 336 -39.12 7.24 -9.60
N ASP A 337 -38.28 8.22 -9.93
CA ASP A 337 -38.65 9.53 -10.48
C ASP A 337 -39.72 10.27 -9.66
N ASN A 338 -39.59 10.19 -8.32
CA ASN A 338 -40.52 10.74 -7.34
C ASN A 338 -41.96 10.16 -7.43
N GLY A 339 -42.13 9.00 -8.07
CA GLY A 339 -43.37 8.24 -8.04
C GLY A 339 -43.71 7.71 -6.64
N THR A 340 -44.91 7.15 -6.50
CA THR A 340 -45.35 6.54 -5.23
C THR A 340 -44.39 5.43 -4.80
N PRO A 341 -43.84 5.46 -3.57
CA PRO A 341 -42.99 4.39 -3.05
C PRO A 341 -43.70 3.03 -3.09
N GLN A 342 -43.02 2.02 -3.62
CA GLN A 342 -43.52 0.65 -3.70
C GLN A 342 -42.86 -0.19 -2.61
N GLU A 343 -43.67 -0.74 -1.70
CA GLU A 343 -43.20 -1.62 -0.64
C GLU A 343 -42.93 -3.04 -1.15
N LEU A 344 -41.78 -3.57 -0.76
CA LEU A 344 -41.34 -4.91 -1.11
C LEU A 344 -40.93 -5.63 0.17
N SER A 345 -41.69 -6.66 0.53
CA SER A 345 -41.34 -7.56 1.62
C SER A 345 -40.31 -8.59 1.15
N PHE A 346 -39.33 -8.85 1.99
CA PHE A 346 -38.37 -9.95 1.82
C PHE A 346 -38.41 -10.91 3.01
N LYS A 347 -39.55 -10.96 3.71
CA LYS A 347 -39.75 -11.84 4.85
C LYS A 347 -39.63 -13.29 4.44
N THR A 348 -38.85 -14.03 5.23
CA THR A 348 -38.74 -15.48 5.12
C THR A 348 -39.36 -16.18 6.33
N VAL A 349 -39.81 -17.43 6.14
CA VAL A 349 -40.41 -18.25 7.19
C VAL A 349 -39.59 -19.53 7.39
N GLY A 350 -39.22 -19.83 8.63
CA GLY A 350 -38.52 -21.07 8.97
C GLY A 350 -37.23 -21.24 8.17
N ARG A 351 -36.96 -22.44 7.64
CA ARG A 351 -35.83 -22.70 6.72
C ARG A 351 -36.32 -22.77 5.27
N SER A 352 -37.05 -21.75 4.81
CA SER A 352 -37.52 -21.68 3.43
C SER A 352 -36.34 -21.72 2.45
N LYS A 353 -36.61 -22.08 1.19
CA LYS A 353 -35.60 -22.05 0.12
C LYS A 353 -34.98 -20.66 -0.03
N GLN A 354 -35.79 -19.60 0.08
CA GLN A 354 -35.32 -18.21 0.04
C GLN A 354 -34.35 -17.92 1.18
N TRP A 355 -34.71 -18.22 2.44
CA TRP A 355 -33.81 -18.01 3.58
C TRP A 355 -32.48 -18.75 3.42
N MET A 356 -32.53 -19.98 2.89
CA MET A 356 -31.31 -20.74 2.61
C MET A 356 -30.45 -20.04 1.55
N SER A 357 -31.06 -19.52 0.49
CA SER A 357 -30.38 -18.74 -0.55
C SER A 357 -29.74 -17.49 0.03
N ASP A 358 -30.51 -16.71 0.80
CA ASP A 358 -30.08 -15.43 1.37
C ASP A 358 -28.88 -15.62 2.32
N VAL A 359 -28.91 -16.66 3.16
CA VAL A 359 -27.82 -16.99 4.08
C VAL A 359 -26.58 -17.49 3.34
N LEU A 360 -26.74 -18.30 2.30
CA LEU A 360 -25.61 -18.81 1.51
C LEU A 360 -24.93 -17.70 0.69
N ARG A 361 -25.72 -16.75 0.19
CA ARG A 361 -25.23 -15.56 -0.50
C ARG A 361 -24.72 -14.48 0.46
N ASN A 362 -25.11 -14.55 1.73
CA ASN A 362 -24.92 -13.50 2.73
C ASN A 362 -25.57 -12.16 2.34
N GLN A 363 -26.63 -12.21 1.53
CA GLN A 363 -27.43 -11.09 1.05
C GLN A 363 -28.84 -11.59 0.71
N ALA A 364 -29.87 -10.86 1.11
CA ALA A 364 -31.21 -11.00 0.55
C ALA A 364 -31.39 -9.99 -0.60
N ILE A 365 -32.00 -10.43 -1.69
CA ILE A 365 -32.24 -9.59 -2.88
C ILE A 365 -33.72 -9.28 -2.96
N VAL A 366 -34.05 -7.99 -3.02
CA VAL A 366 -35.42 -7.51 -3.17
C VAL A 366 -35.58 -6.86 -4.54
N THR A 367 -36.48 -7.38 -5.37
CA THR A 367 -36.57 -6.98 -6.77
C THR A 367 -37.90 -6.25 -7.06
N LEU A 368 -37.79 -5.06 -7.63
CA LEU A 368 -38.89 -4.32 -8.24
C LEU A 368 -38.75 -4.35 -9.76
N LYS A 369 -39.77 -4.85 -10.46
CA LYS A 369 -39.87 -4.70 -11.92
C LYS A 369 -40.39 -3.31 -12.26
N HIS A 370 -39.69 -2.60 -13.14
CA HIS A 370 -40.07 -1.26 -13.56
C HIS A 370 -39.84 -1.06 -15.07
N THR A 371 -40.69 -0.28 -15.72
CA THR A 371 -40.53 0.09 -17.13
C THR A 371 -40.06 1.55 -17.22
N PHE A 372 -38.76 1.73 -17.51
CA PHE A 372 -38.19 3.05 -17.79
C PHE A 372 -38.69 3.52 -19.15
N LYS A 373 -39.41 4.66 -19.18
CA LYS A 373 -40.06 5.19 -20.40
C LYS A 373 -39.14 6.05 -21.27
N THR A 374 -38.06 6.54 -20.69
CA THR A 374 -37.09 7.44 -21.31
C THR A 374 -35.69 6.97 -20.95
N ALA A 375 -34.72 7.23 -21.81
CA ALA A 375 -33.31 7.19 -21.45
C ALA A 375 -32.92 8.52 -20.79
N GLY A 376 -31.87 8.53 -19.99
CA GLY A 376 -31.32 9.73 -19.36
C GLY A 376 -31.34 9.65 -17.84
N ARG A 377 -31.55 10.79 -17.18
CA ARG A 377 -31.49 10.90 -15.72
C ARG A 377 -32.75 10.32 -15.09
N HIS A 378 -32.55 9.45 -14.10
CA HIS A 378 -33.58 8.94 -13.22
C HIS A 378 -33.17 9.11 -11.76
N THR A 379 -34.15 9.24 -10.87
CA THR A 379 -33.92 9.31 -9.44
C THR A 379 -34.53 8.09 -8.76
N ILE A 380 -33.72 7.34 -8.01
CA ILE A 380 -34.15 6.18 -7.22
C ILE A 380 -34.06 6.55 -5.75
N THR A 381 -35.16 6.42 -5.01
CA THR A 381 -35.19 6.67 -3.56
C THR A 381 -35.56 5.40 -2.82
N LEU A 382 -34.73 5.03 -1.84
CA LEU A 382 -34.90 3.88 -0.97
C LEU A 382 -35.33 4.30 0.43
N TYR A 383 -36.27 3.55 0.99
CA TYR A 383 -36.76 3.67 2.37
C TYR A 383 -36.70 2.31 3.07
N THR A 384 -36.51 2.32 4.38
CA THR A 384 -36.65 1.11 5.23
C THR A 384 -37.73 1.38 6.28
N PRO A 385 -39.00 1.02 6.00
CA PRO A 385 -40.10 1.26 6.94
C PRO A 385 -39.98 0.45 8.23
N ASP A 386 -39.18 -0.62 8.22
CA ASP A 386 -38.95 -1.50 9.36
C ASP A 386 -37.57 -1.26 9.99
N LYS A 387 -37.41 -1.60 11.27
CA LYS A 387 -36.14 -1.48 12.00
C LYS A 387 -35.16 -2.58 11.57
N ASP A 388 -33.87 -2.33 11.81
CA ASP A 388 -32.79 -3.30 11.68
C ASP A 388 -32.56 -3.79 10.24
N ILE A 389 -33.01 -3.01 9.25
CA ILE A 389 -32.70 -3.24 7.84
C ILE A 389 -31.40 -2.51 7.50
N VAL A 390 -30.43 -3.27 7.01
CA VAL A 390 -29.14 -2.75 6.56
C VAL A 390 -29.03 -3.01 5.06
N VAL A 391 -28.94 -1.94 4.29
CA VAL A 391 -28.86 -1.96 2.82
C VAL A 391 -27.39 -1.99 2.42
N ASP A 392 -27.02 -2.89 1.53
CA ASP A 392 -25.62 -3.10 1.12
C ASP A 392 -25.35 -2.48 -0.24
N GLN A 393 -26.15 -2.84 -1.26
CA GLN A 393 -25.94 -2.44 -2.65
C GLN A 393 -27.28 -2.27 -3.39
N LEU A 394 -27.25 -1.62 -4.55
CA LEU A 394 -28.40 -1.39 -5.43
C LEU A 394 -27.98 -1.65 -6.90
N ALA A 395 -28.87 -2.23 -7.69
CA ALA A 395 -28.71 -2.32 -9.14
C ALA A 395 -30.01 -2.06 -9.90
N VAL A 396 -29.89 -1.54 -11.12
CA VAL A 396 -30.94 -1.50 -12.14
C VAL A 396 -30.44 -2.26 -13.35
N ASP A 397 -30.99 -3.44 -13.61
CA ASP A 397 -30.55 -4.32 -14.68
C ASP A 397 -31.62 -4.44 -15.78
N PHE A 398 -31.26 -4.03 -17.00
CA PHE A 398 -32.08 -4.16 -18.20
C PHE A 398 -31.92 -5.54 -18.88
N GLN A 399 -31.01 -6.39 -18.40
CA GLN A 399 -30.82 -7.77 -18.85
C GLN A 399 -31.37 -8.76 -17.81
N LEU A 400 -32.66 -9.07 -17.93
CA LEU A 400 -33.40 -9.80 -16.90
C LEU A 400 -32.90 -11.23 -16.62
N GLU A 401 -32.27 -11.88 -17.60
CA GLU A 401 -31.80 -13.27 -17.47
C GLU A 401 -30.34 -13.39 -16.98
N ARG A 402 -29.65 -12.26 -16.75
CA ARG A 402 -28.23 -12.27 -16.37
C ARG A 402 -28.05 -12.58 -14.89
N SER A 403 -27.22 -13.60 -14.60
CA SER A 403 -26.82 -13.98 -13.24
C SER A 403 -25.49 -13.34 -12.83
N SER A 404 -25.36 -13.04 -11.54
CA SER A 404 -24.16 -12.45 -10.93
C SER A 404 -24.05 -12.84 -9.45
N TYR A 405 -22.85 -13.19 -8.97
CA TYR A 405 -22.63 -13.31 -7.52
C TYR A 405 -22.30 -11.96 -6.89
N LEU A 406 -21.45 -11.17 -7.53
CA LEU A 406 -21.09 -9.82 -7.11
C LEU A 406 -21.97 -8.80 -7.83
N VAL A 407 -22.32 -7.72 -7.13
CA VAL A 407 -22.92 -6.56 -7.79
C VAL A 407 -21.79 -5.79 -8.46
N PRO A 408 -21.85 -5.56 -9.79
CA PRO A 408 -20.76 -4.95 -10.57
C PRO A 408 -20.75 -3.43 -10.38
N VAL A 409 -20.64 -3.00 -9.12
CA VAL A 409 -20.69 -1.59 -8.75
C VAL A 409 -19.61 -0.87 -9.52
N GLN A 410 -20.05 0.05 -10.36
CA GLN A 410 -19.14 0.95 -11.03
C GLN A 410 -18.52 1.81 -9.94
N ARG A 411 -17.20 1.90 -9.92
CA ARG A 411 -16.60 3.06 -9.28
C ARG A 411 -17.06 4.26 -10.11
N ALA A 412 -18.08 4.97 -9.63
CA ALA A 412 -18.43 6.25 -10.19
C ALA A 412 -17.14 7.08 -10.31
N LEU A 413 -17.03 7.94 -11.33
CA LEU A 413 -16.05 9.02 -11.33
C LEU A 413 -16.32 10.05 -10.21
N ALA A 414 -16.65 9.61 -9.00
CA ALA A 414 -16.05 10.20 -7.82
C ALA A 414 -14.57 9.76 -7.84
N THR A 415 -13.78 10.53 -8.59
CA THR A 415 -12.38 10.33 -8.98
C THR A 415 -12.15 9.25 -10.03
N GLN A 416 -11.88 9.72 -11.25
CA GLN A 416 -10.95 9.04 -12.14
C GLN A 416 -9.75 8.66 -11.27
N ALA A 417 -9.56 7.37 -11.00
CA ALA A 417 -8.23 6.89 -10.67
C ALA A 417 -7.44 7.15 -11.95
N ILE A 418 -6.83 8.34 -12.05
CA ILE A 418 -5.77 8.61 -13.00
C ILE A 418 -4.81 7.44 -12.77
N GLU A 419 -4.69 6.57 -13.78
CA GLU A 419 -3.79 5.43 -13.72
C GLU A 419 -2.45 5.97 -13.21
N ALA A 420 -1.99 5.47 -12.07
CA ALA A 420 -0.90 6.09 -11.36
C ALA A 420 0.34 6.09 -12.26
N THR A 421 0.75 7.26 -12.74
CA THR A 421 1.91 7.39 -13.61
C THR A 421 3.14 7.73 -12.78
N TYR A 422 4.27 7.14 -13.15
CA TYR A 422 5.52 7.29 -12.43
C TYR A 422 6.63 7.66 -13.40
N ASP A 423 7.48 8.59 -12.98
CA ASP A 423 8.83 8.72 -13.51
C ASP A 423 9.72 7.67 -12.84
N LEU A 424 10.62 7.07 -13.62
CA LEU A 424 11.57 6.07 -13.12
C LEU A 424 12.95 6.71 -13.01
N VAL A 425 13.50 6.70 -11.80
CA VAL A 425 14.86 7.15 -11.52
C VAL A 425 15.76 5.93 -11.45
N HIS A 426 16.65 5.81 -12.44
CA HIS A 426 17.68 4.79 -12.44
C HIS A 426 18.88 5.27 -11.62
N VAL A 427 19.38 4.40 -10.74
CA VAL A 427 20.48 4.71 -9.83
C VAL A 427 21.55 3.65 -9.98
N GLU A 428 22.77 4.06 -10.29
CA GLU A 428 23.93 3.18 -10.34
C GLU A 428 24.50 3.00 -8.92
N ALA A 429 24.89 1.78 -8.58
CA ALA A 429 25.45 1.42 -7.29
C ALA A 429 26.29 0.15 -7.42
N PRO A 430 27.21 -0.14 -6.48
CA PRO A 430 27.97 -1.40 -6.43
C PRO A 430 27.10 -2.63 -6.09
N PHE A 431 25.79 -2.46 -6.02
CA PHE A 431 24.78 -3.50 -5.82
C PHE A 431 23.57 -3.22 -6.74
N PRO A 432 22.77 -4.25 -7.10
CA PRO A 432 21.59 -4.04 -7.94
C PRO A 432 20.57 -3.11 -7.28
N MET A 433 20.17 -2.08 -8.00
CA MET A 433 19.15 -1.13 -7.57
C MET A 433 18.01 -1.13 -8.59
N GLN A 434 16.79 -1.43 -8.13
CA GLN A 434 15.61 -1.31 -8.99
C GLN A 434 15.30 0.16 -9.25
N PRO A 435 14.74 0.53 -10.41
CA PRO A 435 14.36 1.90 -10.69
C PRO A 435 13.40 2.42 -9.62
N ILE A 436 13.71 3.59 -9.05
CA ILE A 436 12.89 4.22 -8.02
C ILE A 436 11.73 4.93 -8.71
N ARG A 437 10.51 4.68 -8.24
CA ARG A 437 9.29 5.31 -8.77
C ARG A 437 9.07 6.67 -8.12
N VAL A 438 8.90 7.70 -8.93
CA VAL A 438 8.47 9.04 -8.52
C VAL A 438 7.09 9.29 -9.11
N TYR A 439 6.08 9.44 -8.24
CA TYR A 439 4.70 9.61 -8.69
C TYR A 439 4.49 10.97 -9.39
N ARG A 440 3.82 10.95 -10.54
CA ARG A 440 3.36 12.16 -11.22
C ARG A 440 2.02 12.59 -10.64
N PHE A 441 2.05 13.59 -9.79
CA PHE A 441 0.84 14.16 -9.20
C PHE A 441 -0.06 14.79 -10.27
N PRO A 442 -1.38 14.60 -10.17
CA PRO A 442 -2.33 15.36 -10.99
C PRO A 442 -2.08 16.87 -10.89
N ALA A 443 -2.22 17.58 -12.01
CA ALA A 443 -2.05 19.03 -12.07
C ALA A 443 -3.29 19.77 -11.52
N VAL A 444 -3.66 19.48 -10.27
CA VAL A 444 -4.82 20.05 -9.56
C VAL A 444 -4.35 20.65 -8.24
N ASP A 445 -4.74 21.90 -7.98
CA ASP A 445 -4.29 22.67 -6.83
C ASP A 445 -5.40 22.88 -5.81
N PHE A 446 -5.04 22.65 -4.55
CA PHE A 446 -5.88 22.81 -3.37
C PHE A 446 -5.20 23.86 -2.49
N ASN A 447 -5.42 25.14 -2.80
CA ASN A 447 -4.81 26.23 -2.05
C ASN A 447 -5.43 26.34 -0.65
N ILE A 448 -4.62 26.31 0.40
CA ILE A 448 -5.09 26.30 1.79
C ILE A 448 -6.00 27.49 2.15
N THR A 449 -5.83 28.62 1.46
CA THR A 449 -6.67 29.83 1.66
C THR A 449 -8.12 29.60 1.22
N ALA A 450 -8.36 28.76 0.21
CA ALA A 450 -9.70 28.37 -0.22
C ALA A 450 -10.43 27.50 0.82
N TYR A 451 -9.68 26.97 1.79
CA TYR A 451 -10.18 26.17 2.92
C TYR A 451 -10.16 26.95 4.24
N GLY A 452 -10.06 28.28 4.15
CA GLY A 452 -10.15 29.18 5.31
C GLY A 452 -8.84 29.43 6.05
N ALA A 453 -7.69 29.09 5.47
CA ALA A 453 -6.40 29.45 6.07
C ALA A 453 -6.17 30.97 6.04
N GLN A 454 -5.62 31.51 7.13
CA GLN A 454 -5.31 32.92 7.33
C GLN A 454 -3.90 33.09 7.89
N THR A 455 -3.21 34.14 7.45
CA THR A 455 -1.91 34.56 7.99
C THR A 455 -2.10 35.27 9.33
N GLY A 456 -1.08 35.24 10.20
CA GLY A 456 -1.10 35.91 11.51
C GLY A 456 -0.96 34.94 12.67
N THR A 457 -0.46 35.41 13.81
CA THR A 457 -0.14 34.58 14.98
C THR A 457 -1.37 34.08 15.74
N GLU A 458 -2.50 34.77 15.60
CA GLU A 458 -3.79 34.41 16.19
C GLU A 458 -4.55 33.31 15.43
N HIS A 459 -4.08 32.94 14.23
CA HIS A 459 -4.76 31.98 13.35
C HIS A 459 -3.99 30.66 13.23
N ILE A 460 -4.50 29.61 13.87
CA ILE A 460 -3.94 28.25 13.76
C ILE A 460 -4.65 27.48 12.64
N ASN A 461 -3.91 27.24 11.55
CA ASN A 461 -4.42 26.78 10.25
C ASN A 461 -4.57 25.25 10.13
N THR A 462 -4.42 24.49 11.21
CA THR A 462 -4.42 23.02 11.20
C THR A 462 -5.65 22.44 10.49
N SER A 463 -6.85 22.97 10.79
CA SER A 463 -8.09 22.48 10.19
C SER A 463 -8.19 22.80 8.70
N ALA A 464 -7.79 24.01 8.29
CA ALA A 464 -7.81 24.42 6.88
C ALA A 464 -6.86 23.56 6.03
N ILE A 465 -5.65 23.31 6.54
CA ILE A 465 -4.67 22.44 5.87
C ILE A 465 -5.21 21.00 5.80
N ALA A 466 -5.78 20.46 6.88
CA ALA A 466 -6.36 19.12 6.89
C ALA A 466 -7.55 18.98 5.91
N GLN A 467 -8.38 20.02 5.76
CA GLN A 467 -9.47 20.05 4.79
C GLN A 467 -8.95 20.09 3.34
N ALA A 468 -7.91 20.88 3.07
CA ALA A 468 -7.27 20.91 1.76
C ALA A 468 -6.64 19.54 1.40
N ILE A 469 -5.96 18.89 2.36
CA ILE A 469 -5.43 17.53 2.21
C ILE A 469 -6.53 16.52 1.95
N LYS A 470 -7.62 16.57 2.71
CA LYS A 470 -8.79 15.69 2.52
C LYS A 470 -9.36 15.87 1.11
N ALA A 471 -9.60 17.11 0.68
CA ALA A 471 -10.13 17.41 -0.64
C ALA A 471 -9.18 16.94 -1.76
N CYS A 472 -7.88 17.16 -1.60
CA CYS A 472 -6.86 16.71 -2.54
C CYS A 472 -6.86 15.19 -2.70
N HIS A 473 -6.89 14.46 -1.58
CA HIS A 473 -6.95 13.00 -1.60
C HIS A 473 -8.26 12.49 -2.22
N GLU A 474 -9.40 13.06 -1.83
CA GLU A 474 -10.73 12.72 -2.35
C GLU A 474 -10.93 13.11 -3.81
N ALA A 475 -10.02 13.89 -4.39
CA ALA A 475 -9.99 14.24 -5.81
C ALA A 475 -9.04 13.35 -6.64
N GLY A 476 -8.42 12.34 -6.02
CA GLY A 476 -7.50 11.41 -6.70
C GLY A 476 -6.05 11.87 -6.67
N GLY A 477 -5.73 12.87 -5.85
CA GLY A 477 -4.39 13.41 -5.66
C GLY A 477 -4.18 14.76 -6.36
N GLY A 478 -3.06 15.41 -6.02
CA GLY A 478 -2.73 16.75 -6.49
C GLY A 478 -1.82 17.50 -5.54
N ARG A 479 -1.81 18.83 -5.64
CA ARG A 479 -0.98 19.72 -4.81
C ARG A 479 -1.83 20.46 -3.79
N VAL A 480 -1.52 20.30 -2.51
CA VAL A 480 -1.99 21.20 -1.44
C VAL A 480 -1.02 22.37 -1.38
N VAL A 481 -1.46 23.53 -1.87
CA VAL A 481 -0.59 24.70 -2.05
C VAL A 481 -0.62 25.58 -0.80
N VAL A 482 0.55 25.78 -0.20
CA VAL A 482 0.80 26.76 0.86
C VAL A 482 1.47 27.97 0.22
N PRO A 483 0.75 29.09 0.04
CA PRO A 483 1.29 30.24 -0.65
C PRO A 483 2.28 31.02 0.21
N ALA A 484 2.97 31.99 -0.39
CA ALA A 484 3.87 32.89 0.33
C ALA A 484 3.18 33.53 1.55
N GLY A 485 3.88 33.56 2.69
CA GLY A 485 3.34 34.03 3.96
C GLY A 485 3.71 33.11 5.14
N GLU A 486 3.40 33.57 6.36
CA GLU A 486 3.60 32.80 7.59
C GLU A 486 2.29 32.17 8.05
N TRP A 487 2.26 30.85 8.15
CA TRP A 487 1.08 30.05 8.44
C TRP A 487 1.29 29.24 9.71
N TRP A 488 0.70 29.70 10.81
CA TRP A 488 0.76 28.98 12.08
C TRP A 488 -0.10 27.72 12.03
N THR A 489 0.39 26.60 12.55
CA THR A 489 -0.31 25.31 12.51
C THR A 489 0.11 24.40 13.66
N GLY A 490 -0.75 23.44 14.00
CA GLY A 490 -0.38 22.21 14.70
C GLY A 490 0.13 21.15 13.71
N PRO A 491 -0.03 19.85 14.01
CA PRO A 491 0.47 18.79 13.15
C PRO A 491 -0.28 18.70 11.81
N ILE A 492 0.43 18.28 10.77
CA ILE A 492 -0.10 18.00 9.44
C ILE A 492 -0.10 16.48 9.23
N HIS A 493 -1.28 15.90 9.03
CA HIS A 493 -1.44 14.47 8.76
C HIS A 493 -1.73 14.25 7.28
N PHE A 494 -0.86 13.48 6.63
CA PHE A 494 -0.94 13.18 5.21
C PHE A 494 -2.02 12.14 4.88
N ARG A 495 -2.40 12.11 3.61
CA ARG A 495 -3.15 11.03 2.95
C ARG A 495 -2.46 10.71 1.62
N SER A 496 -2.73 9.52 1.06
CA SER A 496 -2.14 9.11 -0.22
C SER A 496 -2.47 10.07 -1.36
N GLY A 497 -1.54 10.24 -2.31
CA GLY A 497 -1.72 11.10 -3.49
C GLY A 497 -1.57 12.61 -3.22
N VAL A 498 -1.15 13.01 -2.02
CA VAL A 498 -1.00 14.42 -1.64
C VAL A 498 0.44 14.89 -1.78
N ASN A 499 0.63 15.98 -2.55
CA ASN A 499 1.85 16.77 -2.57
C ASN A 499 1.63 18.09 -1.80
N LEU A 500 2.21 18.23 -0.60
CA LEU A 500 2.24 19.50 0.12
C LEU A 500 3.28 20.43 -0.55
N HIS A 501 2.79 21.37 -1.34
CA HIS A 501 3.62 22.29 -2.12
C HIS A 501 3.79 23.61 -1.38
N LEU A 502 5.01 23.88 -0.90
CA LEU A 502 5.37 25.12 -0.21
C LEU A 502 5.94 26.10 -1.23
N GLU A 503 5.18 27.14 -1.57
CA GLU A 503 5.66 28.18 -2.48
C GLU A 503 6.88 28.92 -1.93
N GLU A 504 7.63 29.58 -2.81
CA GLU A 504 8.72 30.44 -2.39
C GLU A 504 8.20 31.55 -1.47
N GLY A 505 8.83 31.70 -0.29
CA GLY A 505 8.38 32.64 0.74
C GLY A 505 7.28 32.10 1.68
N ALA A 506 6.79 30.87 1.47
CA ALA A 506 5.89 30.20 2.42
C ALA A 506 6.66 29.72 3.66
N VAL A 507 6.11 29.93 4.84
CA VAL A 507 6.64 29.43 6.12
C VAL A 507 5.51 28.73 6.89
N LEU A 508 5.62 27.41 7.05
CA LEU A 508 4.79 26.67 7.99
C LEU A 508 5.42 26.77 9.38
N ARG A 509 4.73 27.48 10.27
CA ARG A 509 5.18 27.72 11.65
C ARG A 509 4.43 26.80 12.61
N PHE A 510 5.10 25.77 13.11
CA PHE A 510 4.47 24.81 14.02
C PHE A 510 4.44 25.34 15.46
N VAL A 511 3.27 25.28 16.11
CA VAL A 511 3.13 25.63 17.53
C VAL A 511 3.90 24.67 18.43
N ASP A 512 4.32 25.11 19.60
CA ASP A 512 5.02 24.28 20.59
C ASP A 512 4.13 23.93 21.79
N ASP A 513 2.82 23.81 21.57
CA ASP A 513 1.85 23.29 22.55
C ASP A 513 1.70 21.76 22.39
N PRO A 514 2.09 20.92 23.37
CA PRO A 514 1.99 19.47 23.29
C PRO A 514 0.56 18.98 23.13
N ALA A 515 -0.44 19.72 23.63
CA ALA A 515 -1.84 19.35 23.49
C ALA A 515 -2.29 19.36 22.02
N ALA A 516 -1.71 20.22 21.18
CA ALA A 516 -1.98 20.25 19.75
C ALA A 516 -1.48 18.99 19.01
N TYR A 517 -0.58 18.22 19.62
CA TYR A 517 -0.01 16.98 19.08
C TYR A 517 -0.63 15.73 19.70
N LEU A 518 -1.78 15.88 20.37
CA LEU A 518 -2.63 14.79 20.82
C LEU A 518 -3.89 14.70 19.95
N PRO A 519 -4.52 13.51 19.82
CA PRO A 519 -4.17 12.24 20.46
C PRO A 519 -2.84 11.65 19.97
N ALA A 520 -2.25 10.76 20.78
CA ALA A 520 -1.02 10.08 20.43
C ALA A 520 -1.19 9.20 19.16
N VAL A 521 -0.13 9.08 18.37
CA VAL A 521 -0.11 8.31 17.12
C VAL A 521 1.00 7.27 17.14
N MET A 522 0.88 6.25 16.28
CA MET A 522 1.87 5.19 16.16
C MET A 522 3.17 5.72 15.52
N THR A 523 4.29 5.53 16.22
CA THR A 523 5.62 6.02 15.82
C THR A 523 6.73 5.09 16.36
N SER A 524 7.99 5.42 16.05
CA SER A 524 9.21 4.82 16.62
C SER A 524 9.99 5.94 17.30
N TRP A 525 10.42 5.75 18.55
CA TRP A 525 11.21 6.75 19.28
C TRP A 525 12.53 6.12 19.76
N GLU A 526 13.67 6.64 19.29
CA GLU A 526 15.01 6.07 19.47
C GLU A 526 15.11 4.56 19.14
N GLY A 527 14.39 4.14 18.09
CA GLY A 527 14.39 2.78 17.55
C GLY A 527 13.45 1.79 18.24
N MET A 528 12.43 2.26 18.96
CA MET A 528 11.42 1.44 19.66
C MET A 528 10.00 1.89 19.31
N GLU A 529 9.14 0.97 18.88
CA GLU A 529 7.75 1.31 18.52
C GLU A 529 6.92 1.70 19.74
N CYS A 530 6.13 2.77 19.62
CA CYS A 530 5.21 3.24 20.67
C CYS A 530 4.08 4.12 20.12
N PHE A 531 3.20 4.57 21.01
CA PHE A 531 2.29 5.68 20.77
C PHE A 531 2.82 6.92 21.50
N ASN A 532 3.09 7.99 20.76
CA ASN A 532 3.61 9.24 21.32
C ASN A 532 2.93 10.46 20.65
N TYR A 533 3.30 11.68 21.07
CA TYR A 533 2.85 12.92 20.42
C TYR A 533 3.01 12.83 18.90
N SER A 534 2.02 13.35 18.17
CA SER A 534 2.08 13.44 16.71
C SER A 534 3.37 14.10 16.27
N PRO A 535 4.10 13.51 15.31
CA PRO A 535 5.06 14.24 14.51
C PRO A 535 4.42 15.49 13.88
N LEU A 536 5.20 16.54 13.67
CA LEU A 536 4.72 17.81 13.12
C LEU A 536 4.20 17.64 11.69
N VAL A 537 4.87 16.80 10.93
CA VAL A 537 4.46 16.34 9.61
C VAL A 537 4.47 14.82 9.62
N TYR A 538 3.27 14.22 9.54
CA TYR A 538 3.07 12.81 9.80
C TYR A 538 2.36 12.10 8.63
N ALA A 539 2.85 10.91 8.28
CA ALA A 539 2.16 9.99 7.38
C ALA A 539 2.26 8.57 7.94
N TYR A 540 1.16 7.82 7.85
CA TYR A 540 1.10 6.40 8.26
C TYR A 540 0.39 5.61 7.17
N GLU A 541 1.06 4.59 6.64
CA GLU A 541 0.51 3.69 5.59
C GLU A 541 -0.03 4.43 4.36
N CYS A 542 0.64 5.52 3.96
CA CYS A 542 0.29 6.30 2.78
C CYS A 542 1.16 5.93 1.58
N GLU A 543 0.63 6.13 0.37
CA GLU A 543 1.38 5.98 -0.88
C GLU A 543 1.33 7.25 -1.71
N ASN A 544 2.38 7.52 -2.49
CA ASN A 544 2.46 8.66 -3.40
C ASN A 544 2.29 9.98 -2.65
N ILE A 545 3.17 10.23 -1.69
CA ILE A 545 3.16 11.45 -0.86
C ILE A 545 4.39 12.30 -1.15
N ALA A 546 4.20 13.62 -1.14
CA ALA A 546 5.30 14.53 -1.36
C ALA A 546 5.27 15.80 -0.50
N ILE A 547 6.45 16.35 -0.23
CA ILE A 547 6.62 17.74 0.18
C ILE A 547 7.55 18.38 -0.85
N THR A 548 7.06 19.41 -1.54
CA THR A 548 7.80 20.04 -2.64
C THR A 548 7.81 21.56 -2.53
N GLY A 549 8.67 22.21 -3.31
CA GLY A 549 8.69 23.66 -3.47
C GLY A 549 9.79 24.33 -2.65
N LYS A 550 9.80 25.66 -2.62
CA LYS A 550 10.89 26.47 -2.04
C LYS A 550 10.49 27.14 -0.72
N GLY A 551 9.40 26.74 -0.09
CA GLY A 551 9.03 27.24 1.24
C GLY A 551 9.86 26.62 2.36
N THR A 552 9.45 26.90 3.60
CA THR A 552 10.19 26.53 4.82
C THR A 552 9.28 25.86 5.85
N LEU A 553 9.74 24.75 6.41
CA LEU A 553 9.24 24.19 7.67
C LEU A 553 10.03 24.78 8.83
N GLN A 554 9.35 25.49 9.74
CA GLN A 554 10.02 26.19 10.85
C GLN A 554 9.24 26.05 12.16
N PRO A 555 9.49 24.99 12.95
CA PRO A 555 8.86 24.83 14.26
C PRO A 555 9.27 25.91 15.26
N ARG A 556 8.34 26.29 16.14
CA ARG A 556 8.68 27.01 17.37
C ARG A 556 9.35 26.03 18.33
N MET A 557 10.44 26.47 18.98
CA MET A 557 11.32 25.59 19.76
C MET A 557 11.35 25.88 21.26
N ASN A 558 10.60 26.88 21.75
CA ASN A 558 10.74 27.36 23.13
C ASN A 558 10.40 26.25 24.12
N LEU A 559 9.25 25.59 23.97
CA LEU A 559 8.88 24.50 24.86
C LEU A 559 9.78 23.27 24.66
N TRP A 560 10.04 22.87 23.41
CA TRP A 560 10.81 21.64 23.15
C TRP A 560 12.23 21.67 23.72
N LYS A 561 12.85 22.86 23.79
CA LYS A 561 14.15 23.05 24.47
C LYS A 561 14.08 22.77 25.97
N THR A 562 12.94 23.00 26.61
CA THR A 562 12.73 22.65 28.04
C THR A 562 12.63 21.13 28.26
N TRP A 563 12.43 20.35 27.19
CA TRP A 563 12.40 18.88 27.21
C TRP A 563 13.74 18.24 26.80
N PHE A 564 14.79 19.04 26.60
CA PHE A 564 16.16 18.52 26.38
C PHE A 564 16.79 17.92 27.64
N PRO A 565 16.62 18.51 28.85
CA PRO A 565 17.08 17.89 30.08
C PRO A 565 16.40 16.53 30.32
N ARG A 566 17.05 15.69 31.13
CA ARG A 566 16.60 14.32 31.42
C ARG A 566 16.21 14.16 32.90
N PRO A 567 15.12 14.80 33.37
CA PRO A 567 14.69 14.69 34.76
C PRO A 567 14.14 13.28 35.05
N ALA A 568 13.96 12.96 36.34
CA ALA A 568 13.53 11.63 36.77
C ALA A 568 12.26 11.10 36.05
N PRO A 569 11.17 11.87 35.85
CA PRO A 569 10.00 11.38 35.12
C PRO A 569 10.29 10.95 33.68
N HIS A 570 11.12 11.71 32.96
CA HIS A 570 11.56 11.37 31.61
C HIS A 570 12.41 10.09 31.62
N MET A 571 13.33 9.96 32.58
CA MET A 571 14.18 8.77 32.71
C MET A 571 13.36 7.51 33.01
N GLU A 572 12.31 7.61 33.82
CA GLU A 572 11.38 6.51 34.06
C GLU A 572 10.57 6.15 32.80
N ALA A 573 10.15 7.14 32.01
CA ALA A 573 9.49 6.90 30.73
C ALA A 573 10.39 6.14 29.74
N LEU A 574 11.69 6.49 29.68
CA LEU A 574 12.68 5.77 28.86
C LEU A 574 12.85 4.31 29.31
N LYS A 575 12.97 4.08 30.63
CA LYS A 575 13.04 2.71 31.18
C LYS A 575 11.79 1.92 30.85
N GLN A 576 10.62 2.51 31.05
CA GLN A 576 9.33 1.89 30.77
C GLN A 576 9.24 1.50 29.29
N LEU A 577 9.47 2.43 28.36
CA LEU A 577 9.42 2.14 26.93
C LEU A 577 10.39 1.01 26.55
N TYR A 578 11.63 1.09 27.03
CA TYR A 578 12.63 0.06 26.76
C TYR A 578 12.21 -1.32 27.29
N THR A 579 11.69 -1.42 28.51
CA THR A 579 11.21 -2.68 29.09
C THR A 579 10.03 -3.22 28.30
N LEU A 580 9.03 -2.40 27.98
CA LEU A 580 7.86 -2.82 27.21
C LEU A 580 8.25 -3.32 25.81
N ALA A 581 9.13 -2.58 25.14
CA ALA A 581 9.64 -2.92 23.81
C ALA A 581 10.49 -4.21 23.85
N SER A 582 11.39 -4.34 24.83
CA SER A 582 12.30 -5.47 24.94
C SER A 582 11.62 -6.78 25.37
N THR A 583 10.42 -6.71 25.93
CA THR A 583 9.64 -7.86 26.41
C THR A 583 8.41 -8.17 25.54
N ASN A 584 8.35 -7.62 24.33
CA ASN A 584 7.28 -7.83 23.35
C ASN A 584 5.87 -7.44 23.84
N VAL A 585 5.75 -6.45 24.73
CA VAL A 585 4.44 -5.89 25.06
C VAL A 585 3.83 -5.27 23.80
N PRO A 586 2.53 -5.51 23.49
CA PRO A 586 1.88 -4.93 22.31
C PRO A 586 2.06 -3.42 22.19
N VAL A 587 2.30 -2.91 20.98
CA VAL A 587 2.63 -1.50 20.72
C VAL A 587 1.53 -0.55 21.19
N ASN A 588 0.26 -0.94 21.04
CA ASN A 588 -0.89 -0.16 21.50
C ASN A 588 -0.96 0.04 23.03
N GLN A 589 -0.19 -0.71 23.80
CA GLN A 589 -0.06 -0.55 25.26
C GLN A 589 1.12 0.35 25.67
N ARG A 590 1.94 0.81 24.70
CA ARG A 590 3.14 1.62 24.94
C ARG A 590 2.80 3.12 24.78
N GLN A 591 1.99 3.63 25.71
CA GLN A 591 1.48 5.01 25.68
C GLN A 591 2.47 5.99 26.33
N MET A 592 3.19 6.75 25.52
CA MET A 592 4.32 7.58 25.98
C MET A 592 3.99 9.06 26.11
N ALA A 593 2.92 9.55 25.47
CA ALA A 593 2.48 10.94 25.57
C ALA A 593 1.61 11.20 26.83
N VAL A 594 2.15 10.89 28.01
CA VAL A 594 1.44 10.95 29.29
C VAL A 594 2.25 11.74 30.32
N GLY A 595 1.58 12.61 31.07
CA GLY A 595 2.18 13.34 32.19
C GLY A 595 3.46 14.08 31.80
N ALA A 596 4.54 13.84 32.53
CA ALA A 596 5.84 14.47 32.32
C ALA A 596 6.86 13.55 31.60
N ASN A 597 6.38 12.57 30.83
CA ASN A 597 7.25 11.68 30.04
C ASN A 597 8.09 12.47 29.05
N ASN A 598 7.51 13.48 28.40
CA ASN A 598 8.20 14.49 27.60
C ASN A 598 9.10 13.92 26.47
N LEU A 599 8.69 12.85 25.81
CA LEU A 599 9.35 12.35 24.61
C LEU A 599 8.99 13.27 23.43
N ARG A 600 9.95 14.09 22.99
CA ARG A 600 9.75 15.10 21.94
C ARG A 600 9.26 14.49 20.61
N PRO A 601 8.33 15.12 19.88
CA PRO A 601 7.87 14.65 18.58
C PRO A 601 8.91 14.90 17.47
N HIS A 602 8.87 14.09 16.42
CA HIS A 602 9.68 14.28 15.21
C HIS A 602 9.20 15.51 14.42
N LEU A 603 10.05 16.10 13.58
CA LEU A 603 9.58 17.08 12.60
C LEU A 603 8.84 16.37 11.45
N ILE A 604 9.55 15.65 10.58
CA ILE A 604 8.94 14.77 9.56
C ILE A 604 9.05 13.32 10.03
N HIS A 605 7.94 12.60 10.05
CA HIS A 605 7.91 11.15 10.27
C HIS A 605 6.94 10.49 9.30
N PHE A 606 7.50 9.79 8.30
CA PHE A 606 6.72 8.95 7.41
C PHE A 606 6.91 7.48 7.80
N ASN A 607 5.81 6.80 8.07
CA ASN A 607 5.77 5.46 8.65
C ASN A 607 5.07 4.51 7.68
N ARG A 608 5.74 3.43 7.25
CA ARG A 608 5.16 2.41 6.36
C ARG A 608 4.63 3.00 5.04
N CYS A 609 5.28 4.04 4.53
CA CYS A 609 4.84 4.74 3.32
C CYS A 609 5.53 4.20 2.06
N LYS A 610 4.92 4.42 0.89
CA LYS A 610 5.46 4.04 -0.42
C LYS A 610 5.56 5.21 -1.38
N ASN A 611 6.59 5.22 -2.22
CA ASN A 611 6.83 6.23 -3.25
C ASN A 611 6.84 7.67 -2.65
N VAL A 612 7.77 7.93 -1.75
CA VAL A 612 7.93 9.22 -1.06
C VAL A 612 8.76 10.18 -1.92
N LEU A 613 8.36 11.46 -2.01
CA LEU A 613 9.18 12.53 -2.61
C LEU A 613 9.35 13.72 -1.65
N LEU A 614 10.59 14.07 -1.33
CA LEU A 614 10.95 15.31 -0.64
C LEU A 614 11.81 16.14 -1.58
N ASP A 615 11.36 17.34 -1.97
CA ASP A 615 12.02 18.10 -3.04
C ASP A 615 12.06 19.62 -2.80
N GLY A 616 13.26 20.18 -2.68
CA GLY A 616 13.52 21.63 -2.83
C GLY A 616 13.30 22.52 -1.60
N PHE A 617 12.61 22.04 -0.57
CA PHE A 617 12.18 22.88 0.55
C PHE A 617 13.28 23.05 1.62
N ARG A 618 13.04 24.01 2.54
CA ARG A 618 13.95 24.33 3.65
C ARG A 618 13.41 23.80 4.97
N ILE A 619 14.31 23.36 5.84
CA ILE A 619 14.01 23.04 7.25
C ILE A 619 14.84 23.97 8.16
N ARG A 620 14.20 24.55 9.17
CA ARG A 620 14.83 25.40 10.17
C ARG A 620 14.44 24.96 11.57
N GLU A 621 15.35 24.22 12.21
CA GLU A 621 15.21 23.54 13.50
C GLU A 621 14.24 22.34 13.48
N SER A 622 14.37 21.46 14.47
CA SER A 622 13.50 20.31 14.69
C SER A 622 13.39 19.99 16.19
N PRO A 623 12.21 19.63 16.73
CA PRO A 623 12.07 19.23 18.13
C PRO A 623 12.86 17.96 18.51
N PHE A 624 13.00 17.03 17.57
CA PHE A 624 13.69 15.74 17.69
C PHE A 624 14.31 15.35 16.33
N TRP A 625 14.36 14.07 15.93
CA TRP A 625 14.83 13.67 14.60
C TRP A 625 14.11 14.46 13.48
N THR A 626 14.90 14.93 12.52
CA THR A 626 14.48 15.97 11.57
C THR A 626 13.66 15.41 10.42
N ILE A 627 14.21 14.41 9.72
CA ILE A 627 13.53 13.67 8.67
C ILE A 627 13.64 12.19 8.99
N HIS A 628 12.57 11.61 9.52
CA HIS A 628 12.53 10.19 9.88
C HIS A 628 11.68 9.41 8.87
N LEU A 629 12.34 8.61 8.05
CA LEU A 629 11.70 7.69 7.11
C LEU A 629 11.77 6.29 7.69
N TYR A 630 10.65 5.84 8.25
CA TYR A 630 10.53 4.62 9.04
C TYR A 630 9.73 3.56 8.29
N LEU A 631 10.33 2.39 8.03
CA LEU A 631 9.70 1.28 7.29
C LEU A 631 9.13 1.70 5.93
N CYS A 632 9.75 2.68 5.27
CA CYS A 632 9.29 3.16 3.96
C CYS A 632 9.89 2.32 2.82
N ASP A 633 9.20 2.28 1.69
CA ASP A 633 9.62 1.52 0.50
C ASP A 633 9.48 2.38 -0.77
N GLY A 634 10.64 2.76 -1.33
CA GLY A 634 10.71 3.59 -2.52
C GLY A 634 10.59 5.08 -2.22
N GLY A 635 11.60 5.87 -2.60
CA GLY A 635 11.46 7.32 -2.61
C GLY A 635 12.75 8.08 -2.90
N VAL A 636 12.59 9.40 -3.01
CA VAL A 636 13.68 10.34 -3.27
C VAL A 636 13.59 11.53 -2.32
N ALA A 637 14.73 11.91 -1.75
CA ALA A 637 14.93 13.20 -1.10
C ALA A 637 15.98 13.99 -1.90
N ARG A 638 15.58 15.13 -2.48
CA ARG A 638 16.46 15.92 -3.32
C ARG A 638 16.37 17.42 -3.06
N ASN A 639 17.45 18.13 -3.36
CA ASN A 639 17.49 19.60 -3.35
C ASN A 639 17.08 20.24 -2.00
N LEU A 640 17.20 19.50 -0.90
CA LEU A 640 16.80 19.98 0.43
C LEU A 640 17.86 20.89 1.03
N ASN A 641 17.42 21.87 1.81
CA ASN A 641 18.31 22.73 2.61
C ASN A 641 17.90 22.65 4.08
N VAL A 642 18.59 21.78 4.82
CA VAL A 642 18.22 21.37 6.18
C VAL A 642 19.20 21.98 7.18
N ARG A 643 18.68 22.70 8.17
CA ARG A 643 19.47 23.24 9.28
C ARG A 643 18.77 23.03 10.61
N ALA A 644 19.41 22.37 11.57
CA ALA A 644 18.89 22.17 12.93
C ALA A 644 20.03 21.95 13.94
N HIS A 645 20.03 22.71 15.05
CA HIS A 645 21.11 22.66 16.07
C HIS A 645 20.58 22.43 17.49
N GLY A 646 19.46 21.73 17.63
CA GLY A 646 18.97 21.18 18.89
C GLY A 646 19.59 19.82 19.24
N HIS A 647 18.99 19.12 20.21
CA HIS A 647 19.38 17.75 20.57
C HIS A 647 18.69 16.72 19.65
N ASN A 648 19.44 15.70 19.21
CA ASN A 648 18.96 14.64 18.32
C ASN A 648 18.49 15.20 16.97
N ASN A 649 19.29 16.07 16.37
CA ASN A 649 18.96 16.72 15.10
C ASN A 649 19.93 16.23 14.03
N ASP A 650 19.75 14.98 13.64
CA ASP A 650 20.36 14.46 12.43
C ASP A 650 19.70 15.11 11.19
N GLY A 651 20.37 15.13 10.04
CA GLY A 651 19.81 15.68 8.81
C GLY A 651 18.66 14.83 8.27
N ILE A 652 18.93 13.53 8.08
CA ILE A 652 17.95 12.52 7.66
C ILE A 652 18.28 11.15 8.28
N ASP A 653 17.25 10.54 8.88
CA ASP A 653 17.26 9.21 9.49
C ASP A 653 16.44 8.24 8.64
N LEU A 654 17.14 7.32 7.98
CA LEU A 654 16.53 6.19 7.27
C LEU A 654 16.51 4.98 8.21
N GLU A 655 15.34 4.62 8.74
CA GLU A 655 15.20 3.52 9.70
C GLU A 655 14.34 2.38 9.13
N MET A 656 14.94 1.21 8.91
CA MET A 656 14.28 0.04 8.29
C MET A 656 13.63 0.35 6.92
N THR A 657 14.13 1.37 6.23
CA THR A 657 13.64 1.85 4.93
C THR A 657 14.43 1.21 3.80
N ARG A 658 13.79 1.06 2.63
CA ARG A 658 14.40 0.47 1.45
C ARG A 658 14.16 1.25 0.16
N HIS A 659 15.07 1.06 -0.80
CA HIS A 659 14.98 1.60 -2.16
C HIS A 659 14.89 3.14 -2.20
N PHE A 660 15.87 3.81 -1.61
CA PHE A 660 15.84 5.27 -1.43
C PHE A 660 17.07 5.97 -2.01
N LEU A 661 16.84 7.14 -2.64
CA LEU A 661 17.88 8.03 -3.14
C LEU A 661 17.86 9.34 -2.36
N VAL A 662 19.04 9.79 -1.89
CA VAL A 662 19.26 11.13 -1.34
C VAL A 662 20.24 11.85 -2.24
N GLU A 663 19.85 12.97 -2.87
CA GLU A 663 20.72 13.69 -3.80
C GLU A 663 20.65 15.22 -3.68
N ASP A 664 21.73 15.91 -4.02
CA ASP A 664 21.76 17.38 -4.14
C ASP A 664 21.27 18.14 -2.87
N CYS A 665 21.44 17.53 -1.69
CA CYS A 665 21.00 18.12 -0.42
C CYS A 665 22.13 18.86 0.29
N VAL A 666 21.77 19.88 1.06
CA VAL A 666 22.67 20.62 1.96
C VAL A 666 22.24 20.42 3.41
N PHE A 667 23.16 19.93 4.24
CA PHE A 667 22.93 19.67 5.66
C PHE A 667 23.83 20.54 6.55
N ASP A 668 23.24 21.25 7.52
CA ASP A 668 23.91 22.04 8.56
C ASP A 668 23.36 21.64 9.94
N GLN A 669 23.98 20.65 10.57
CA GLN A 669 23.40 19.95 11.72
C GLN A 669 24.18 20.16 13.02
N GLY A 670 23.48 20.00 14.14
CA GLY A 670 24.07 19.86 15.47
C GLY A 670 24.53 18.43 15.79
N ASP A 671 24.07 17.43 15.04
CA ASP A 671 24.44 16.01 15.19
C ASP A 671 24.93 15.44 13.84
N ASP A 672 24.50 14.24 13.40
CA ASP A 672 24.96 13.63 12.14
C ASP A 672 24.18 14.16 10.91
N ALA A 673 24.71 14.03 9.70
CA ALA A 673 23.97 14.45 8.50
C ALA A 673 23.06 13.34 7.95
N VAL A 674 23.62 12.27 7.38
CA VAL A 674 22.85 11.13 6.88
C VAL A 674 23.09 9.92 7.78
N VAL A 675 22.02 9.36 8.33
CA VAL A 675 22.10 8.25 9.28
C VAL A 675 21.22 7.09 8.85
N ILE A 676 21.80 5.89 8.88
CA ILE A 676 21.11 4.65 8.56
C ILE A 676 20.91 3.83 9.84
N LYS A 677 19.66 3.48 10.13
CA LYS A 677 19.21 2.80 11.35
C LYS A 677 18.31 1.60 11.02
N ALA A 678 18.17 0.71 11.98
CA ALA A 678 17.25 -0.44 11.91
C ALA A 678 16.79 -0.85 13.30
N GLY A 679 16.39 0.12 14.14
CA GLY A 679 15.79 -0.11 15.45
C GLY A 679 16.71 -0.70 16.52
N ARG A 680 16.13 -0.90 17.70
CA ARG A 680 16.84 -1.26 18.94
C ARG A 680 16.46 -2.65 19.45
N ASN A 681 17.47 -3.51 19.51
CA ASN A 681 17.49 -4.82 20.17
C ASN A 681 16.27 -5.70 19.81
N GLN A 682 15.61 -6.30 20.82
CA GLN A 682 14.51 -7.26 20.66
C GLN A 682 13.33 -6.71 19.84
N ASP A 683 13.00 -5.42 19.99
CA ASP A 683 11.86 -4.83 19.27
C ASP A 683 12.14 -4.76 17.76
N ALA A 684 13.37 -4.46 17.38
CA ALA A 684 13.81 -4.55 15.99
C ALA A 684 13.93 -6.00 15.49
N TRP A 685 14.39 -6.94 16.33
CA TRP A 685 14.42 -8.36 15.96
C TRP A 685 13.02 -8.92 15.72
N ARG A 686 12.01 -8.44 16.45
CA ARG A 686 10.60 -8.76 16.24
C ARG A 686 10.10 -8.24 14.89
N LEU A 687 10.48 -7.02 14.52
CA LEU A 687 10.09 -6.39 13.25
C LEU A 687 10.82 -6.98 12.04
N ASN A 688 12.04 -7.48 12.23
CA ASN A 688 12.82 -8.23 11.26
C ASN A 688 12.86 -7.60 9.86
N THR A 689 12.97 -6.27 9.81
CA THR A 689 13.03 -5.50 8.57
C THR A 689 14.36 -4.74 8.53
N PRO A 690 15.29 -5.10 7.62
CA PRO A 690 16.55 -4.39 7.50
C PRO A 690 16.34 -3.02 6.83
N CYS A 691 17.28 -2.10 7.05
CA CYS A 691 17.42 -0.92 6.21
C CYS A 691 18.37 -1.24 5.04
N GLU A 692 17.90 -1.12 3.81
CA GLU A 692 18.67 -1.62 2.66
C GLU A 692 18.43 -0.95 1.32
N ASN A 693 19.46 -1.00 0.46
CA ASN A 693 19.44 -0.42 -0.88
C ASN A 693 19.19 1.08 -0.81
N ILE A 694 20.17 1.79 -0.25
CA ILE A 694 20.18 3.23 -0.06
C ILE A 694 21.36 3.82 -0.82
N VAL A 695 21.09 4.86 -1.61
CA VAL A 695 22.14 5.61 -2.32
C VAL A 695 22.07 7.08 -1.91
N VAL A 696 23.23 7.66 -1.63
CA VAL A 696 23.41 9.07 -1.29
C VAL A 696 24.43 9.67 -2.23
N ARG A 697 24.11 10.76 -2.93
CA ARG A 697 25.04 11.39 -3.87
C ARG A 697 24.97 12.90 -3.89
N ASN A 698 26.03 13.56 -4.33
CA ASN A 698 26.02 15.01 -4.61
C ASN A 698 25.57 15.89 -3.42
N CYS A 699 25.75 15.42 -2.18
CA CYS A 699 25.32 16.15 -0.98
C CYS A 699 26.48 16.94 -0.36
N THR A 700 26.16 18.07 0.26
CA THR A 700 27.12 18.93 0.97
C THR A 700 26.77 19.05 2.45
N ILE A 701 27.73 18.82 3.34
CA ILE A 701 27.59 19.01 4.78
C ILE A 701 28.39 20.20 5.23
N LEU A 702 27.69 21.22 5.70
CA LEU A 702 28.31 22.45 6.21
C LEU A 702 28.77 22.29 7.66
N LYS A 703 28.00 21.60 8.51
CA LYS A 703 28.37 21.24 9.89
C LYS A 703 27.68 19.95 10.28
N GLY A 704 28.32 19.22 11.18
CA GLY A 704 27.77 18.02 11.81
C GLY A 704 28.86 17.20 12.50
N HIS A 705 28.46 16.23 13.29
CA HIS A 705 29.34 15.23 13.89
C HIS A 705 29.81 14.22 12.83
N THR A 706 28.91 13.74 11.96
CA THR A 706 29.23 12.71 10.96
C THR A 706 28.65 12.99 9.57
N LEU A 707 29.38 12.63 8.50
CA LEU A 707 28.85 12.65 7.13
C LEU A 707 27.91 11.46 6.88
N LEU A 708 28.42 10.23 7.05
CA LEU A 708 27.61 9.01 7.01
C LEU A 708 27.73 8.24 8.32
N GLY A 709 26.63 8.15 9.05
CA GLY A 709 26.50 7.36 10.27
C GLY A 709 25.73 6.06 10.04
N ILE A 710 26.24 4.93 10.50
CA ILE A 710 25.48 3.68 10.61
C ILE A 710 25.24 3.38 12.08
N GLY A 711 23.97 3.28 12.50
CA GLY A 711 23.59 2.96 13.87
C GLY A 711 23.59 4.15 14.84
N SER A 712 23.68 3.94 16.16
CA SER A 712 23.94 2.64 16.82
C SER A 712 22.74 1.68 16.77
N GLU A 713 21.54 2.19 16.52
CA GLU A 713 20.29 1.43 16.46
C GLU A 713 20.21 0.71 15.12
N MET A 714 20.72 -0.53 15.04
CA MET A 714 20.84 -1.27 13.78
C MET A 714 20.36 -2.72 13.86
N SER A 715 19.61 -3.06 14.90
CA SER A 715 19.32 -4.46 15.28
C SER A 715 18.55 -5.28 14.24
N GLY A 716 17.75 -4.64 13.38
CA GLY A 716 17.05 -5.27 12.25
C GLY A 716 17.97 -5.62 11.06
N GLY A 717 19.21 -5.11 11.06
CA GLY A 717 20.19 -5.28 10.00
C GLY A 717 20.28 -4.06 9.07
N VAL A 718 21.48 -3.76 8.60
CA VAL A 718 21.77 -2.72 7.61
C VAL A 718 22.58 -3.35 6.49
N ARG A 719 22.15 -3.17 5.24
CA ARG A 719 22.92 -3.65 4.08
C ARG A 719 22.81 -2.76 2.85
N ASN A 720 23.78 -2.84 1.96
CA ASN A 720 23.74 -2.20 0.63
C ASN A 720 23.46 -0.68 0.75
N VAL A 721 24.43 0.04 1.30
CA VAL A 721 24.40 1.50 1.44
C VAL A 721 25.59 2.08 0.67
N TYR A 722 25.34 3.05 -0.21
CA TYR A 722 26.37 3.67 -1.02
C TYR A 722 26.29 5.19 -0.93
N MET A 723 27.38 5.84 -0.51
CA MET A 723 27.52 7.28 -0.55
C MET A 723 28.64 7.67 -1.51
N HIS A 724 28.37 8.56 -2.48
CA HIS A 724 29.41 9.04 -3.38
C HIS A 724 29.28 10.51 -3.80
N ASP A 725 30.37 11.10 -4.29
CA ASP A 725 30.41 12.48 -4.79
C ASP A 725 29.86 13.49 -3.76
N CYS A 726 30.18 13.30 -2.48
CA CYS A 726 29.73 14.15 -1.37
C CYS A 726 30.89 14.91 -0.73
N ALA A 727 30.59 16.08 -0.15
CA ALA A 727 31.61 16.93 0.46
C ALA A 727 31.22 17.41 1.86
N ALA A 728 32.18 17.43 2.78
CA ALA A 728 32.12 18.12 4.06
C ALA A 728 33.22 19.18 4.10
N PRO A 729 33.03 20.36 3.48
CA PRO A 729 34.10 21.37 3.32
C PRO A 729 34.61 21.95 4.65
N ASN A 730 33.84 21.84 5.73
CA ASN A 730 34.23 22.32 7.05
C ASN A 730 34.69 21.17 7.97
N ASN A 731 34.77 21.42 9.27
CA ASN A 731 35.13 20.42 10.27
C ASN A 731 33.94 19.51 10.61
N VAL A 732 34.15 18.20 10.57
CA VAL A 732 33.26 17.17 11.15
C VAL A 732 34.01 16.39 12.23
N LEU A 733 33.33 15.69 13.13
CA LEU A 733 34.03 14.88 14.13
C LEU A 733 34.53 13.55 13.53
N ARG A 734 33.65 12.79 12.91
CA ARG A 734 33.97 11.51 12.27
C ARG A 734 33.37 11.54 10.88
N PHE A 735 34.14 11.27 9.84
CA PHE A 735 33.62 11.40 8.49
C PHE A 735 32.68 10.23 8.14
N PHE A 736 33.15 9.00 8.31
CA PHE A 736 32.39 7.77 8.12
C PHE A 736 32.40 6.95 9.41
N PHE A 737 31.24 6.80 10.07
CA PHE A 737 31.18 6.18 11.40
C PHE A 737 30.14 5.06 11.52
N LEU A 738 30.62 3.85 11.81
CA LEU A 738 29.78 2.67 12.07
C LEU A 738 29.75 2.37 13.58
N LYS A 739 28.54 2.26 14.14
CA LYS A 739 28.28 2.16 15.57
C LYS A 739 27.44 0.92 15.88
N THR A 740 27.85 0.14 16.87
CA THR A 740 27.01 -0.89 17.51
C THR A 740 27.41 -1.10 18.98
N ASN A 741 26.72 -1.97 19.70
CA ASN A 741 27.12 -2.47 21.02
C ASN A 741 26.66 -3.92 21.21
N HIS A 742 27.11 -4.54 22.30
CA HIS A 742 26.86 -5.95 22.59
C HIS A 742 25.37 -6.33 22.78
N ARG A 743 24.45 -5.35 22.84
CA ARG A 743 22.99 -5.61 22.95
C ARG A 743 22.31 -5.78 21.59
N ARG A 744 22.93 -5.33 20.49
CA ARG A 744 22.24 -5.09 19.21
C ARG A 744 21.94 -6.33 18.39
N GLY A 745 22.85 -7.30 18.32
CA GLY A 745 22.77 -8.36 17.32
C GLY A 745 22.73 -7.81 15.89
N GLY A 746 21.96 -8.44 15.00
CA GLY A 746 21.83 -7.98 13.61
C GLY A 746 23.14 -8.06 12.82
N PHE A 747 23.22 -7.30 11.73
CA PHE A 747 24.38 -7.24 10.85
C PHE A 747 24.54 -5.86 10.19
N ILE A 748 25.77 -5.46 9.89
CA ILE A 748 26.12 -4.37 8.97
C ILE A 748 26.92 -5.01 7.83
N GLU A 749 26.42 -4.94 6.59
CA GLU A 749 27.15 -5.53 5.46
C GLU A 749 27.04 -4.73 4.17
N ASN A 750 28.12 -4.68 3.37
CA ASN A 750 28.14 -4.01 2.07
C ASN A 750 27.84 -2.50 2.18
N ILE A 751 28.73 -1.77 2.87
CA ILE A 751 28.64 -0.32 3.03
C ILE A 751 29.80 0.32 2.28
N TYR A 752 29.49 1.27 1.41
CA TYR A 752 30.43 1.85 0.45
C TYR A 752 30.41 3.38 0.57
N MET A 753 31.60 3.98 0.62
CA MET A 753 31.81 5.42 0.51
C MET A 753 32.88 5.69 -0.53
N GLU A 754 32.59 6.50 -1.55
CA GLU A 754 33.48 6.70 -2.71
C GLU A 754 33.48 8.15 -3.22
N ASN A 755 34.62 8.66 -3.69
CA ASN A 755 34.73 10.02 -4.29
C ASN A 755 34.23 11.11 -3.34
N VAL A 756 34.89 11.25 -2.20
CA VAL A 756 34.42 12.11 -1.10
C VAL A 756 35.51 13.05 -0.61
N GLN A 757 35.12 14.24 -0.16
CA GLN A 757 36.05 15.27 0.31
C GLN A 757 35.68 15.80 1.70
N SER A 758 36.68 16.01 2.54
CA SER A 758 36.54 16.64 3.85
C SER A 758 37.57 17.76 4.07
N GLY A 759 37.18 18.84 4.75
CA GLY A 759 38.14 19.81 5.29
C GLY A 759 38.95 19.20 6.44
N SER A 760 38.39 19.18 7.65
CA SER A 760 39.02 18.56 8.81
C SER A 760 38.10 17.51 9.45
N THR A 761 38.69 16.43 9.98
CA THR A 761 37.98 15.42 10.77
C THR A 761 38.85 14.85 11.90
N GLN A 762 38.27 14.21 12.91
CA GLN A 762 39.07 13.43 13.87
C GLN A 762 39.39 12.04 13.31
N ARG A 763 38.45 11.44 12.58
CA ARG A 763 38.61 10.13 11.91
C ARG A 763 38.01 10.18 10.51
N LEU A 764 38.70 9.65 9.50
CA LEU A 764 38.07 9.45 8.19
C LEU A 764 37.14 8.23 8.21
N LEU A 765 37.59 7.11 8.78
CA LEU A 765 36.75 5.94 9.05
C LEU A 765 36.88 5.50 10.50
N GLU A 766 35.76 5.34 11.19
CA GLU A 766 35.71 4.70 12.49
C GLU A 766 34.66 3.58 12.52
N ILE A 767 35.03 2.43 13.08
CA ILE A 767 34.09 1.38 13.46
C ILE A 767 34.23 1.15 14.96
N ASP A 768 33.17 1.40 15.73
CA ASP A 768 33.14 1.18 17.18
C ASP A 768 32.00 0.21 17.55
N THR A 769 32.37 -0.96 18.08
CA THR A 769 31.43 -2.01 18.44
C THR A 769 31.00 -2.01 19.91
N ASP A 770 31.34 -1.01 20.72
CA ASP A 770 30.83 -0.83 22.10
C ASP A 770 30.31 0.60 22.39
N VAL A 771 29.59 1.18 21.43
CA VAL A 771 28.92 2.47 21.57
C VAL A 771 27.65 2.31 22.41
N LEU A 772 27.80 2.44 23.72
CA LEU A 772 26.72 2.36 24.70
C LEU A 772 26.92 3.45 25.77
N TYR A 773 26.49 4.68 25.45
CA TYR A 773 26.58 5.83 26.35
C TYR A 773 25.37 5.91 27.29
N GLN A 774 24.36 6.69 26.88
CA GLN A 774 23.20 7.11 27.67
C GLN A 774 22.33 5.97 28.22
N TRP A 775 22.40 4.79 27.61
CA TRP A 775 21.57 3.63 27.91
C TRP A 775 22.30 2.55 28.74
N ARG A 776 23.60 2.72 29.04
CA ARG A 776 24.44 1.69 29.69
C ARG A 776 23.88 1.30 31.06
N ASP A 777 23.75 2.30 31.94
CA ASP A 777 23.35 2.09 33.34
C ASP A 777 21.86 2.34 33.58
N LEU A 778 21.15 2.89 32.58
CA LEU A 778 19.74 3.22 32.71
C LEU A 778 18.83 1.97 32.69
N VAL A 779 19.20 0.99 31.86
CA VAL A 779 18.40 -0.21 31.58
C VAL A 779 19.30 -1.44 31.49
N PRO A 780 18.80 -2.64 31.84
CA PRO A 780 19.61 -3.85 31.78
C PRO A 780 19.90 -4.29 30.34
N THR A 781 20.94 -5.11 30.21
CA THR A 781 21.14 -5.94 29.03
C THR A 781 20.23 -7.17 29.15
N TYR A 782 19.18 -7.27 28.34
CA TYR A 782 18.31 -8.46 28.30
C TYR A 782 19.00 -9.66 27.64
N GLU A 783 19.75 -9.40 26.57
CA GLU A 783 20.50 -10.42 25.84
C GLU A 783 21.78 -9.80 25.27
N THR A 784 22.89 -10.52 25.41
CA THR A 784 24.14 -10.18 24.72
C THR A 784 24.15 -10.88 23.37
N ARG A 785 24.19 -10.11 22.28
CA ARG A 785 24.24 -10.61 20.91
C ARG A 785 25.13 -9.71 20.08
N ILE A 786 26.26 -10.25 19.58
CA ILE A 786 27.27 -9.48 18.86
C ILE A 786 26.85 -9.30 17.40
N THR A 787 27.00 -8.07 16.90
CA THR A 787 26.69 -7.71 15.52
C THR A 787 27.74 -8.25 14.56
N ARG A 788 27.31 -8.88 13.46
CA ARG A 788 28.22 -9.20 12.35
C ARG A 788 28.50 -7.94 11.53
N ILE A 789 29.77 -7.58 11.33
CA ILE A 789 30.17 -6.46 10.46
C ILE A 789 31.07 -6.98 9.34
N GLU A 790 30.71 -6.73 8.09
CA GLU A 790 31.43 -7.28 6.94
C GLU A 790 31.36 -6.41 5.68
N ASN A 791 32.44 -6.34 4.91
CA ASN A 791 32.48 -5.66 3.61
C ASN A 791 32.19 -4.15 3.71
N ILE A 792 33.14 -3.42 4.31
CA ILE A 792 33.11 -1.97 4.45
C ILE A 792 34.17 -1.37 3.53
N VAL A 793 33.77 -0.44 2.67
CA VAL A 793 34.61 0.08 1.59
C VAL A 793 34.68 1.60 1.66
N LEU A 794 35.89 2.15 1.73
CA LEU A 794 36.19 3.57 1.58
C LEU A 794 37.16 3.75 0.40
N ARG A 795 36.74 4.45 -0.64
CA ARG A 795 37.55 4.69 -1.85
C ARG A 795 37.63 6.18 -2.20
N ASN A 796 38.76 6.59 -2.77
CA ASN A 796 38.93 7.93 -3.36
C ASN A 796 38.50 9.05 -2.40
N ALA A 797 39.06 9.07 -1.19
CA ALA A 797 38.74 10.06 -0.16
C ALA A 797 39.87 11.07 0.00
N THR A 798 39.52 12.35 -0.02
CA THR A 798 40.45 13.47 0.18
C THR A 798 40.15 14.20 1.49
N CYS A 799 41.17 14.55 2.26
CA CYS A 799 41.02 15.28 3.51
C CYS A 799 42.16 16.26 3.77
N ASP A 800 41.86 17.53 4.08
CA ASP A 800 42.93 18.51 4.36
C ASP A 800 43.69 18.16 5.64
N SER A 801 42.98 17.78 6.72
CA SER A 801 43.62 17.28 7.94
C SER A 801 42.77 16.31 8.76
N THR A 802 43.38 15.28 9.32
CA THR A 802 42.74 14.35 10.25
C THR A 802 43.57 14.07 11.50
N ASP A 803 42.93 13.77 12.63
CA ASP A 803 43.65 13.26 13.80
C ASP A 803 44.14 11.82 13.52
N ALA A 804 43.27 10.97 12.97
CA ALA A 804 43.68 9.68 12.39
C ALA A 804 42.93 9.31 11.11
N VAL A 805 43.57 8.53 10.23
CA VAL A 805 42.93 8.10 8.98
C VAL A 805 41.81 7.13 9.32
N TYR A 806 42.10 6.04 10.02
CA TYR A 806 41.03 5.13 10.45
C TYR A 806 41.29 4.40 11.76
N GLU A 807 40.20 4.06 12.45
CA GLU A 807 40.22 3.35 13.73
C GLU A 807 39.13 2.27 13.77
N LEU A 808 39.54 1.00 13.83
CA LEU A 808 38.65 -0.16 13.86
C LEU A 808 38.70 -0.81 15.24
N LYS A 809 37.60 -0.74 15.98
CA LYS A 809 37.43 -1.29 17.32
C LYS A 809 36.39 -2.41 17.27
N GLY A 810 36.81 -3.59 16.81
CA GLY A 810 35.96 -4.78 16.73
C GLY A 810 35.83 -5.54 18.05
N ASP A 811 34.85 -6.43 18.12
CA ASP A 811 34.65 -7.36 19.24
C ASP A 811 35.46 -8.65 19.00
N ALA A 812 36.25 -9.09 19.99
CA ALA A 812 37.09 -10.27 19.87
C ALA A 812 36.30 -11.58 19.63
N ARG A 813 35.02 -11.63 20.03
CA ARG A 813 34.15 -12.80 19.84
C ARG A 813 33.63 -12.94 18.41
N LEU A 814 33.54 -11.84 17.68
CA LEU A 814 33.11 -11.80 16.29
C LEU A 814 33.81 -10.62 15.58
N PRO A 815 35.07 -10.81 15.13
CA PRO A 815 35.86 -9.77 14.49
C PRO A 815 35.18 -9.13 13.26
N ILE A 816 35.49 -7.87 13.00
CA ILE A 816 35.12 -7.17 11.76
C ILE A 816 35.80 -7.88 10.59
N ARG A 817 35.10 -8.05 9.46
CA ARG A 817 35.66 -8.73 8.27
C ARG A 817 35.63 -7.85 7.03
N ARG A 818 36.65 -7.97 6.18
CA ARG A 818 36.69 -7.36 4.83
C ARG A 818 36.47 -5.84 4.88
N VAL A 819 37.53 -5.11 5.24
CA VAL A 819 37.54 -3.65 5.18
C VAL A 819 38.51 -3.24 4.08
N GLU A 820 38.02 -2.51 3.08
CA GLU A 820 38.85 -1.99 1.99
C GLU A 820 38.98 -0.48 2.10
N ILE A 821 40.22 -0.01 2.07
CA ILE A 821 40.56 1.41 2.11
C ILE A 821 41.51 1.67 0.94
N SER A 822 41.07 2.43 -0.06
CA SER A 822 41.91 2.71 -1.24
C SER A 822 41.80 4.13 -1.78
N GLY A 823 42.89 4.64 -2.37
CA GLY A 823 42.93 5.98 -2.96
C GLY A 823 42.69 7.09 -1.93
N ILE A 824 43.35 7.03 -0.78
CA ILE A 824 43.18 8.02 0.29
C ILE A 824 44.30 9.06 0.21
N ASN A 825 43.93 10.33 0.09
CA ASN A 825 44.87 11.45 0.11
C ASN A 825 44.58 12.36 1.31
N VAL A 826 45.54 12.47 2.23
CA VAL A 826 45.41 13.30 3.43
C VAL A 826 46.54 14.32 3.50
N GLY A 827 46.16 15.60 3.52
CA GLY A 827 47.10 16.72 3.59
C GLY A 827 47.86 16.83 4.91
N LYS A 828 47.29 16.37 6.03
CA LYS A 828 47.95 16.34 7.34
C LYS A 828 47.34 15.32 8.31
N VAL A 829 48.15 14.42 8.85
CA VAL A 829 47.76 13.53 9.98
C VAL A 829 48.34 14.06 11.30
N LYS A 830 47.51 14.24 12.33
CA LYS A 830 47.91 14.90 13.59
C LYS A 830 48.28 13.94 14.72
N GLU A 831 47.59 12.81 14.86
CA GLU A 831 47.81 11.87 15.98
C GLU A 831 48.39 10.54 15.53
N PHE A 832 47.70 9.76 14.69
CA PHE A 832 48.22 8.48 14.20
C PHE A 832 47.58 8.09 12.87
N VAL A 833 48.23 7.26 12.06
CA VAL A 833 47.65 6.85 10.78
C VAL A 833 46.46 5.90 11.00
N LYS A 834 46.69 4.79 11.71
CA LYS A 834 45.68 3.74 11.90
C LYS A 834 45.74 3.04 13.25
N SER A 835 44.59 2.52 13.69
CA SER A 835 44.47 1.61 14.84
C SER A 835 43.47 0.50 14.50
N VAL A 836 43.86 -0.76 14.65
CA VAL A 836 43.04 -1.92 14.28
C VAL A 836 43.02 -2.94 15.41
N LYS A 837 41.84 -3.21 15.96
CA LYS A 837 41.61 -4.21 17.00
C LYS A 837 40.47 -5.12 16.56
N ASN A 838 40.71 -6.43 16.58
CA ASN A 838 39.74 -7.48 16.24
C ASN A 838 39.08 -7.28 14.85
N ALA A 839 39.90 -7.13 13.81
CA ALA A 839 39.46 -7.11 12.42
C ALA A 839 40.33 -8.04 11.56
N THR A 840 39.74 -8.67 10.55
CA THR A 840 40.44 -9.52 9.57
C THR A 840 40.17 -9.04 8.15
N ASP A 841 41.10 -9.33 7.23
CA ASP A 841 41.02 -8.95 5.81
C ASP A 841 40.87 -7.42 5.62
N VAL A 842 41.72 -6.66 6.29
CA VAL A 842 41.87 -5.22 6.08
C VAL A 842 42.83 -5.00 4.92
N ILE A 843 42.33 -4.45 3.83
CA ILE A 843 43.06 -4.24 2.56
C ILE A 843 43.29 -2.73 2.39
N GLU A 844 44.54 -2.34 2.23
CA GLU A 844 44.98 -0.95 2.04
C GLU A 844 45.73 -0.82 0.72
N ASN A 845 45.27 0.05 -0.17
CA ASN A 845 45.96 0.37 -1.44
C ASN A 845 46.05 1.89 -1.63
N ASP A 846 47.15 2.39 -2.16
CA ASP A 846 47.30 3.81 -2.58
C ASP A 846 46.93 4.83 -1.48
N LEU A 847 47.72 4.83 -0.39
CA LEU A 847 47.64 5.82 0.70
C LEU A 847 48.69 6.91 0.51
N GLU A 848 48.28 8.13 0.15
CA GLU A 848 49.14 9.31 0.04
C GLU A 848 48.94 10.22 1.25
N LEU A 849 49.93 10.29 2.14
CA LEU A 849 49.80 10.97 3.44
C LEU A 849 50.97 11.92 3.68
N THR A 850 50.68 13.15 4.13
CA THR A 850 51.69 14.02 4.75
C THR A 850 51.60 13.88 6.27
N ILE A 851 52.65 13.32 6.87
CA ILE A 851 52.70 12.97 8.30
C ILE A 851 53.57 14.00 9.03
N LEU A 852 53.11 14.51 10.18
CA LEU A 852 53.92 15.42 11.00
C LEU A 852 55.13 14.68 11.62
N PRO A 853 56.23 15.41 11.93
CA PRO A 853 57.32 14.85 12.73
C PRO A 853 56.76 14.30 14.06
N ASP A 854 57.20 13.10 14.44
CA ASP A 854 56.82 12.38 15.68
C ASP A 854 55.40 11.76 15.75
N THR A 855 54.60 11.78 14.67
CA THR A 855 53.29 11.09 14.60
C THR A 855 53.47 9.56 14.45
N PRO A 856 52.95 8.73 15.38
CA PRO A 856 52.98 7.28 15.25
C PRO A 856 52.26 6.76 14.00
N THR A 857 52.87 5.81 13.29
CA THR A 857 52.22 5.10 12.16
C THR A 857 51.18 4.08 12.62
N THR A 858 51.22 3.67 13.89
CA THR A 858 50.24 2.77 14.53
C THR A 858 49.79 3.34 15.88
N GLY A 859 48.49 3.36 16.14
CA GLY A 859 47.90 3.74 17.43
C GLY A 859 48.19 2.72 18.54
N ARG A 860 48.10 3.16 19.81
CA ARG A 860 48.34 2.32 21.01
C ARG A 860 47.21 1.33 21.33
#